data_AF-A0AAD9G621-F1
#
_entry.id   AF-A0AAD9G621-F1
#
_cell.length_a   1.000
_cell.length_b   1.000
_cell.length_c   1.000
_cell.angle_alpha   90.00
_cell.angle_beta   90.00
_cell.angle_gamma   90.00
#
_symmetry.space_group_name_H-M   'P 1'
#
loop_
_entity.id
_entity.type
_entity.pdbx_description
1 polymer ?
#
loop_
_entity_poly.entity_id
_entity_poly.type
_entity_poly.pdbx_seq_one_letter_code
_entity_poly.pdbx_strand_id
1 'polypeptide(L)'
;MLPEGIVWFEIVPTSVKQIQYKTQVNLSYFAEKLVGVSLCRRILILRPHSLFRTTTGRTKAMGKDWEPDFSASATGNAVLDAARGVTGSGAAATKEQGGTEWTRLELCVIASLQLALVLVAYRLDRSQHPALISESAVAIFFGVLFGAGVLIFYPMESLNNGMDPEVLFYALLPPIILEAGFNMKKRGFFSNFNAIMLLSIVGTLIATFITGGVLLWIGDMGFITKLTAAEAYLYGALISAVDPVATLSVFKKNGVPPLLFNLVFGESMLNDGVAIVSFTLFQGLIRSGIADVTLNNAGLIIIKVFGIGFGSVGLAAVVCFTSAFLLKQADPVLQQYPSYEISIVLLSAYLSYVIADLVGMSGIVALFFSGVLMSHYHLYNIADESATALRHLLTTSAFLAENFVFIYMGMSVVAYSGYFTWDWGFILVNMLACLVGRMLNTFPMCMLANLGRSEDNKIPWSYMVVIWFAGLRGAIAFALALNVYTPNRVHASVIQSTTLFTVMFTTLVFGMGTSPVLRYFGLTATQEQEREFDDEGANERLLDDDNEHDADTSFHPIDRSTSHRNFGGIHGMWERIDEKYLKPLFGGLPRDQQHPSEQASIAAVKRAMDPSTTSPRHRSRSQKHKQSPKLSSPQSPSSPVSMSLAEVAENHDAAENVLEEGLRKREEHDEGKDRHSVVPRRGSGWSLTPNGATNYEHWVKFIALGSLGVWVIFVLFFWHTGVAPASTGKQTKARTNNINSQPSILDGFPDETSFIAFGDFGTGDENQRRVALALENYTATMDPPPAFVLSTGDQIYGHGIESANDPLLSANFEQMYRNPKLQVPWYVAIGNHDCEGSIDAMLQYAGKKDSLWYMPQRYYSIDRPVAPKTILRLVVIDACDLVCGREPRDIRCTERMNEQSSVETRQSQYEWIEQTLSAGKPPGVERMWTIVMGHWGVYSFAGNADTPELIDRLDPMLKKYNVHAYFNGHDHSMQHVRKIDTDGSARNYFISGAGGYQIHSLQPKARANPDLVHAALTHGFMSVHMTRTYFRVQLVDATSEILYTTDVRYK
;
A
#
# COMPACT_ATOMS: atom_id res chain seq x y z
N MET A 1 2.28 -9.83 -48.80
CA MET A 1 3.00 -8.98 -49.77
C MET A 1 2.43 -7.57 -49.65
N LEU A 2 3.27 -6.54 -49.79
CA LEU A 2 2.85 -5.13 -49.79
C LEU A 2 2.21 -4.75 -51.14
N PRO A 3 1.43 -3.66 -51.17
CA PRO A 3 1.85 -2.55 -52.04
C PRO A 3 1.64 -1.13 -51.47
N GLU A 4 2.56 -0.23 -51.86
CA GLU A 4 2.38 1.16 -52.34
C GLU A 4 1.51 2.21 -51.60
N GLY A 5 1.94 3.48 -51.67
CA GLY A 5 1.07 4.65 -51.46
C GLY A 5 1.74 5.91 -50.90
N ILE A 6 2.36 6.75 -51.75
CA ILE A 6 2.75 8.14 -51.39
C ILE A 6 1.95 9.11 -52.28
N VAL A 7 1.15 10.00 -51.68
CA VAL A 7 0.48 11.13 -52.37
C VAL A 7 0.43 12.35 -51.43
N TRP A 8 0.66 13.55 -51.97
CA TRP A 8 0.49 14.85 -51.32
C TRP A 8 -0.83 15.51 -51.74
N PHE A 9 -1.55 16.15 -50.82
CA PHE A 9 -2.47 17.28 -51.04
C PHE A 9 -2.38 18.17 -49.78
N GLU A 10 -2.11 19.49 -49.80
CA GLU A 10 -2.59 20.65 -50.60
C GLU A 10 -3.73 21.42 -49.88
N ILE A 11 -3.66 22.76 -49.91
CA ILE A 11 -4.53 23.68 -49.15
C ILE A 11 -5.14 24.71 -50.10
N VAL A 12 -6.48 24.74 -50.22
CA VAL A 12 -7.26 25.81 -50.88
C VAL A 12 -8.56 26.07 -50.10
N PRO A 13 -8.98 27.33 -49.86
CA PRO A 13 -10.11 27.65 -48.98
C PRO A 13 -11.46 27.92 -49.68
N THR A 14 -12.48 28.22 -48.84
CA THR A 14 -13.81 28.79 -49.13
C THR A 14 -14.96 27.84 -49.52
N SER A 15 -16.03 27.84 -48.71
CA SER A 15 -17.28 28.51 -49.08
C SER A 15 -18.27 28.56 -47.90
N VAL A 16 -19.12 29.59 -47.88
CA VAL A 16 -20.20 29.75 -46.87
C VAL A 16 -21.51 29.25 -47.46
N LYS A 17 -22.27 28.45 -46.70
CA LYS A 17 -23.73 28.34 -46.88
C LYS A 17 -24.43 27.88 -45.61
N GLN A 18 -25.55 28.54 -45.29
CA GLN A 18 -26.43 28.17 -44.19
C GLN A 18 -27.28 26.95 -44.57
N ILE A 19 -27.41 25.98 -43.67
CA ILE A 19 -28.63 25.17 -43.53
C ILE A 19 -28.96 25.10 -42.04
N GLN A 20 -30.04 25.75 -41.62
CA GLN A 20 -30.72 25.38 -40.37
C GLN A 20 -31.63 24.19 -40.69
N TYR A 21 -31.63 23.15 -39.85
CA TYR A 21 -32.89 22.51 -39.46
C TYR A 21 -32.79 21.91 -38.05
N LYS A 22 -33.90 21.96 -37.32
CA LYS A 22 -34.00 21.41 -35.96
C LYS A 22 -34.04 19.89 -35.99
N THR A 23 -33.36 19.24 -35.05
CA THR A 23 -33.87 18.03 -34.41
C THR A 23 -33.49 18.09 -32.93
N GLN A 24 -34.47 18.06 -32.03
CA GLN A 24 -34.20 17.90 -30.60
C GLN A 24 -33.99 16.41 -30.30
N VAL A 25 -32.85 16.07 -29.71
CA VAL A 25 -32.64 14.81 -28.98
C VAL A 25 -32.05 15.19 -27.63
N ASN A 26 -32.60 14.65 -26.53
CA ASN A 26 -32.23 15.06 -25.17
C ASN A 26 -30.86 14.51 -24.75
N LEU A 27 -29.79 15.31 -24.93
CA LEU A 27 -28.50 15.06 -24.27
C LEU A 27 -28.52 15.39 -22.76
N SER A 28 -29.57 16.07 -22.29
CA SER A 28 -29.78 16.48 -20.90
C SER A 28 -29.95 15.32 -19.90
N TYR A 29 -30.15 14.09 -20.37
CA TYR A 29 -30.35 12.90 -19.50
C TYR A 29 -29.13 11.98 -19.43
N PHE A 30 -28.04 12.29 -20.15
CA PHE A 30 -26.82 11.45 -20.18
C PHE A 30 -25.60 12.11 -19.52
N ALA A 31 -25.64 13.44 -19.29
CA ALA A 31 -24.55 14.19 -18.70
C ALA A 31 -24.51 14.17 -17.15
N GLU A 32 -25.61 13.80 -16.47
CA GLU A 32 -25.70 13.82 -14.99
C GLU A 32 -25.09 12.59 -14.29
N LYS A 33 -24.45 11.67 -15.02
CA LYS A 33 -23.91 10.40 -14.46
C LYS A 33 -22.42 10.11 -14.72
N LEU A 34 -21.66 11.07 -15.25
CA LEU A 34 -20.22 10.89 -15.51
C LEU A 34 -19.36 11.95 -14.80
N VAL A 35 -18.28 11.48 -14.17
CA VAL A 35 -17.21 12.22 -13.47
C VAL A 35 -17.65 12.96 -12.18
N GLY A 36 -17.39 12.33 -11.02
CA GLY A 36 -17.75 12.85 -9.69
C GLY A 36 -16.77 13.86 -9.09
N VAL A 37 -16.75 15.11 -9.58
CA VAL A 37 -15.90 16.20 -9.01
C VAL A 37 -16.58 16.92 -7.82
N SER A 38 -17.73 16.44 -7.33
CA SER A 38 -18.55 17.15 -6.34
C SER A 38 -18.00 17.12 -4.89
N LEU A 39 -16.96 16.33 -4.59
CA LEU A 39 -16.50 16.14 -3.21
C LEU A 39 -15.61 17.31 -2.72
N CYS A 40 -14.64 17.73 -3.54
CA CYS A 40 -13.70 18.81 -3.18
C CYS A 40 -14.41 20.14 -2.84
N ARG A 41 -15.50 20.48 -3.54
CA ARG A 41 -16.24 21.74 -3.31
C ARG A 41 -17.05 21.78 -2.00
N ARG A 42 -17.12 20.68 -1.23
CA ARG A 42 -17.80 20.63 0.08
C ARG A 42 -16.87 20.57 1.29
N ILE A 43 -15.61 20.16 1.12
CA ILE A 43 -14.65 20.05 2.23
C ILE A 43 -13.98 21.41 2.52
N LEU A 44 -13.80 22.25 1.51
CA LEU A 44 -13.01 23.50 1.57
C LEU A 44 -13.79 24.78 1.94
N ILE A 45 -15.10 24.72 2.25
CA ILE A 45 -15.89 25.92 2.63
C ILE A 45 -16.73 25.65 3.89
N LEU A 46 -16.14 25.93 5.06
CA LEU A 46 -16.87 26.11 6.31
C LEU A 46 -16.97 27.60 6.66
N ARG A 47 -18.08 28.23 6.24
CA ARG A 47 -18.68 29.35 6.99
C ARG A 47 -20.15 29.01 7.28
N PRO A 48 -20.62 29.14 8.53
CA PRO A 48 -21.95 28.68 8.91
C PRO A 48 -23.01 29.74 8.61
N HIS A 49 -24.05 29.37 7.85
CA HIS A 49 -25.42 29.87 8.02
C HIS A 49 -26.41 29.08 7.15
N SER A 50 -27.17 28.14 7.76
CA SER A 50 -28.53 27.68 7.36
C SER A 50 -28.85 26.24 7.81
N LEU A 51 -28.88 26.00 9.13
CA LEU A 51 -29.62 24.86 9.69
C LEU A 51 -30.76 25.37 10.57
N PHE A 52 -31.93 25.57 9.96
CA PHE A 52 -33.22 25.04 10.41
C PHE A 52 -34.29 25.42 9.38
N ARG A 53 -35.09 24.46 8.92
CA ARG A 53 -36.18 24.68 7.95
C ARG A 53 -37.33 23.72 8.22
N THR A 54 -38.38 24.20 8.87
CA THR A 54 -39.62 23.44 9.12
C THR A 54 -40.87 24.28 8.82
N THR A 55 -41.62 23.81 7.83
CA THR A 55 -43.10 23.82 7.76
C THR A 55 -43.88 25.08 8.19
N THR A 56 -44.22 25.89 7.18
CA THR A 56 -45.60 26.34 6.86
C THR A 56 -46.57 26.80 7.97
N GLY A 57 -46.92 28.09 7.95
CA GLY A 57 -48.15 28.62 8.58
C GLY A 57 -48.66 29.89 7.86
N ARG A 58 -49.97 29.98 7.61
CA ARG A 58 -50.66 31.22 7.15
C ARG A 58 -51.33 31.89 8.35
N THR A 59 -51.18 33.21 8.55
CA THR A 59 -52.32 34.18 8.48
C THR A 59 -51.95 35.63 8.88
N LYS A 60 -52.59 36.58 8.16
CA LYS A 60 -53.12 37.91 8.55
C LYS A 60 -52.56 38.69 9.77
N ALA A 61 -51.88 39.80 9.45
CA ALA A 61 -52.34 41.21 9.62
C ALA A 61 -52.55 41.86 11.01
N MET A 62 -52.60 43.21 10.98
CA MET A 62 -52.74 44.20 12.08
C MET A 62 -51.47 44.40 12.96
N GLY A 63 -50.99 45.61 13.27
CA GLY A 63 -51.24 46.94 12.68
C GLY A 63 -51.41 48.07 13.72
N LYS A 64 -50.89 49.28 13.39
CA LYS A 64 -51.05 50.57 14.13
C LYS A 64 -50.34 50.64 15.50
N ASP A 65 -49.89 51.79 16.03
CA ASP A 65 -49.77 53.20 15.57
C ASP A 65 -48.64 53.89 16.41
N TRP A 66 -48.35 55.19 16.13
CA TRP A 66 -47.83 56.22 17.05
C TRP A 66 -46.31 56.59 17.02
N GLU A 67 -46.05 57.83 16.59
CA GLU A 67 -44.81 58.63 16.70
C GLU A 67 -44.92 59.60 17.94
N PRO A 68 -44.16 60.70 18.13
CA PRO A 68 -42.88 61.19 17.55
C PRO A 68 -41.83 61.38 18.71
N ASP A 69 -40.99 62.42 18.93
CA ASP A 69 -40.72 63.72 18.27
C ASP A 69 -39.39 64.36 18.75
N PHE A 70 -38.88 65.36 18.01
CA PHE A 70 -37.86 66.39 18.37
C PHE A 70 -36.45 65.94 18.88
N SER A 71 -35.33 66.66 18.70
CA SER A 71 -34.98 67.97 18.07
C SER A 71 -33.48 67.91 17.64
N ALA A 72 -33.04 68.35 16.45
CA ALA A 72 -32.79 69.72 15.93
C ALA A 72 -31.31 70.23 16.02
N SER A 73 -30.60 70.23 14.88
CA SER A 73 -29.65 71.26 14.37
C SER A 73 -29.08 70.75 13.02
N ALA A 74 -29.21 71.42 11.87
CA ALA A 74 -28.67 72.72 11.44
C ALA A 74 -27.13 72.66 11.22
N THR A 75 -26.52 72.96 10.06
CA THR A 75 -26.96 73.56 8.76
C THR A 75 -26.30 72.76 7.60
N GLY A 76 -26.72 72.75 6.32
CA GLY A 76 -26.95 73.84 5.35
C GLY A 76 -25.69 74.05 4.46
N ASN A 77 -25.74 74.31 3.15
CA ASN A 77 -26.86 74.42 2.20
C ASN A 77 -26.32 74.31 0.73
N ALA A 78 -27.15 74.57 -0.29
CA ALA A 78 -26.86 74.64 -1.75
C ALA A 78 -26.77 73.29 -2.51
N VAL A 79 -27.53 72.98 -3.58
CA VAL A 79 -28.57 73.71 -4.36
C VAL A 79 -28.03 74.95 -5.11
N LEU A 80 -28.06 75.10 -6.44
CA LEU A 80 -28.87 74.49 -7.51
C LEU A 80 -28.10 74.63 -8.85
N ASP A 81 -28.24 73.70 -9.81
CA ASP A 81 -28.36 74.11 -11.22
C ASP A 81 -29.04 73.01 -12.07
N ALA A 82 -29.62 73.36 -13.23
CA ALA A 82 -30.60 72.49 -13.90
C ALA A 82 -30.49 72.36 -15.44
N ALA A 83 -30.66 71.11 -15.89
CA ALA A 83 -31.22 70.67 -17.17
C ALA A 83 -30.61 71.18 -18.50
N ARG A 84 -29.92 70.27 -19.22
CA ARG A 84 -30.10 70.01 -20.68
C ARG A 84 -29.28 68.78 -21.13
N GLY A 85 -29.78 68.07 -22.15
CA GLY A 85 -29.00 67.07 -22.90
C GLY A 85 -29.39 65.61 -22.68
N VAL A 86 -30.26 65.08 -23.55
CA VAL A 86 -30.62 63.65 -23.60
C VAL A 86 -29.50 62.84 -24.29
N THR A 87 -29.03 61.76 -23.67
CA THR A 87 -28.73 60.41 -24.25
C THR A 87 -27.82 59.60 -23.30
N GLY A 88 -27.80 58.27 -23.47
CA GLY A 88 -26.79 57.39 -22.87
C GLY A 88 -27.29 56.46 -21.77
N SER A 89 -27.28 55.17 -22.04
CA SER A 89 -27.32 54.12 -21.00
C SER A 89 -26.03 54.16 -20.19
N GLY A 90 -26.10 54.12 -18.85
CA GLY A 90 -24.93 54.31 -17.99
C GLY A 90 -25.06 53.73 -16.58
N ALA A 91 -24.22 52.74 -16.30
CA ALA A 91 -23.62 52.40 -15.00
C ALA A 91 -24.50 52.45 -13.73
N ALA A 92 -25.22 51.35 -13.44
CA ALA A 92 -25.64 50.99 -12.07
C ALA A 92 -25.53 49.47 -11.80
N ALA A 93 -24.58 48.78 -12.46
CA ALA A 93 -24.36 47.35 -12.28
C ALA A 93 -23.40 47.09 -11.10
N THR A 94 -23.97 46.52 -10.03
CA THR A 94 -23.33 45.64 -9.03
C THR A 94 -21.79 45.61 -9.01
N LYS A 95 -21.18 46.43 -8.14
CA LYS A 95 -19.74 46.33 -7.81
C LYS A 95 -19.50 45.42 -6.61
N GLU A 96 -20.00 44.19 -6.70
CA GLU A 96 -19.77 43.09 -5.75
C GLU A 96 -19.34 41.83 -6.51
N GLN A 97 -18.76 40.85 -5.80
CA GLN A 97 -18.25 39.57 -6.33
C GLN A 97 -17.01 39.69 -7.24
N GLY A 98 -15.98 40.41 -6.77
CA GLY A 98 -14.61 40.26 -7.27
C GLY A 98 -13.90 39.02 -6.70
N GLY A 99 -14.53 37.85 -6.78
CA GLY A 99 -13.98 36.57 -6.32
C GLY A 99 -13.68 35.64 -7.50
N THR A 100 -12.62 34.84 -7.39
CA THR A 100 -12.07 33.98 -8.47
C THR A 100 -12.91 32.70 -8.72
N GLU A 101 -14.13 32.85 -9.24
CA GLU A 101 -14.77 31.75 -9.96
C GLU A 101 -14.09 31.57 -11.33
N TRP A 102 -13.18 30.59 -11.41
CA TRP A 102 -12.68 30.05 -12.68
C TRP A 102 -13.84 29.82 -13.64
N THR A 103 -13.76 30.33 -14.88
CA THR A 103 -14.85 30.11 -15.82
C THR A 103 -14.91 28.62 -16.20
N ARG A 104 -16.12 28.14 -16.51
CA ARG A 104 -16.31 26.76 -17.00
C ARG A 104 -15.53 26.50 -18.31
N LEU A 105 -15.15 27.56 -19.02
CA LEU A 105 -14.33 27.51 -20.22
C LEU A 105 -12.86 27.24 -19.87
N GLU A 106 -12.25 27.98 -18.92
CA GLU A 106 -10.87 27.72 -18.46
C GLU A 106 -10.69 26.28 -18.00
N LEU A 107 -11.58 25.78 -17.13
CA LEU A 107 -11.53 24.41 -16.63
C LEU A 107 -11.66 23.37 -17.74
N CYS A 108 -12.53 23.62 -18.74
CA CYS A 108 -12.70 22.75 -19.91
C CYS A 108 -11.44 22.75 -20.81
N VAL A 109 -10.82 23.91 -21.01
CA VAL A 109 -9.59 24.05 -21.80
C VAL A 109 -8.41 23.38 -21.10
N ILE A 110 -8.23 23.61 -19.80
CA ILE A 110 -7.21 22.96 -18.96
C ILE A 110 -7.36 21.43 -18.99
N ALA A 111 -8.58 20.91 -18.82
CA ALA A 111 -8.85 19.48 -18.91
C ALA A 111 -8.56 18.92 -20.32
N SER A 112 -8.83 19.68 -21.38
CA SER A 112 -8.55 19.30 -22.76
C SER A 112 -7.04 19.28 -23.06
N LEU A 113 -6.28 20.24 -22.54
CA LEU A 113 -4.82 20.27 -22.63
C LEU A 113 -4.18 19.08 -21.91
N GLN A 114 -4.67 18.74 -20.70
CA GLN A 114 -4.19 17.58 -19.97
C GLN A 114 -4.53 16.26 -20.68
N LEU A 115 -5.75 16.11 -21.20
CA LEU A 115 -6.10 14.92 -22.00
C LEU A 115 -5.22 14.78 -23.24
N ALA A 116 -4.92 15.89 -23.94
CA ALA A 116 -3.99 15.89 -25.05
C ALA A 116 -2.56 15.52 -24.62
N LEU A 117 -2.08 16.01 -23.47
CA LEU A 117 -0.75 15.69 -22.96
C LEU A 117 -0.61 14.21 -22.59
N VAL A 118 -1.59 13.64 -21.87
CA VAL A 118 -1.59 12.20 -21.50
C VAL A 118 -1.57 11.32 -22.76
N LEU A 119 -2.32 11.70 -23.81
CA LEU A 119 -2.27 11.03 -25.11
C LEU A 119 -0.91 11.15 -25.81
N VAL A 120 -0.20 12.27 -25.65
CA VAL A 120 1.15 12.45 -26.20
C VAL A 120 2.20 11.65 -25.40
N ALA A 121 2.16 11.67 -24.07
CA ALA A 121 3.04 10.87 -23.21
C ALA A 121 2.93 9.37 -23.56
N TYR A 122 1.70 8.84 -23.60
CA TYR A 122 1.45 7.45 -24.03
C TYR A 122 2.00 7.12 -25.43
N ARG A 123 2.02 8.08 -26.36
CA ARG A 123 2.58 7.90 -27.71
C ARG A 123 4.11 7.98 -27.73
N LEU A 124 4.73 8.73 -26.81
CA LEU A 124 6.18 8.83 -26.67
C LEU A 124 6.75 7.54 -26.06
N ASP A 125 6.18 7.05 -24.96
CA ASP A 125 6.65 5.80 -24.32
C ASP A 125 6.41 4.56 -25.19
N ARG A 126 5.36 4.59 -26.04
CA ARG A 126 5.12 3.52 -27.03
C ARG A 126 6.03 3.62 -28.28
N SER A 127 6.89 4.63 -28.40
CA SER A 127 7.74 4.80 -29.60
C SER A 127 9.09 4.08 -29.45
N GLN A 128 9.42 3.20 -30.41
CA GLN A 128 10.68 2.44 -30.44
C GLN A 128 11.93 3.28 -30.81
N HIS A 129 11.87 4.60 -30.60
CA HIS A 129 12.99 5.51 -30.78
C HIS A 129 13.12 6.32 -29.49
N PRO A 130 14.26 6.26 -28.77
CA PRO A 130 14.41 6.97 -27.51
C PRO A 130 14.32 8.47 -27.75
N ALA A 131 13.17 9.04 -27.39
CA ALA A 131 12.92 10.46 -27.51
C ALA A 131 13.91 11.22 -26.61
N LEU A 132 14.76 12.05 -27.21
CA LEU A 132 15.71 12.90 -26.47
C LEU A 132 15.00 13.94 -25.59
N ILE A 133 13.71 14.17 -25.80
CA ILE A 133 12.86 15.17 -25.16
C ILE A 133 12.08 14.50 -24.02
N SER A 134 12.17 15.05 -22.80
CA SER A 134 11.42 14.56 -21.64
C SER A 134 9.94 14.94 -21.68
N GLU A 135 9.09 14.20 -20.96
CA GLU A 135 7.65 14.49 -20.85
C GLU A 135 7.40 15.91 -20.31
N SER A 136 8.15 16.34 -19.29
CA SER A 136 8.11 17.69 -18.72
C SER A 136 8.43 18.78 -19.75
N ALA A 137 9.40 18.53 -20.65
CA ALA A 137 9.76 19.46 -21.73
C ALA A 137 8.61 19.62 -22.75
N VAL A 138 7.90 18.52 -23.05
CA VAL A 138 6.69 18.55 -23.89
C VAL A 138 5.56 19.31 -23.20
N ALA A 139 5.34 19.10 -21.90
CA ALA A 139 4.34 19.81 -21.10
C ALA A 139 4.57 21.33 -21.08
N ILE A 140 5.82 21.78 -20.87
CA ILE A 140 6.21 23.19 -20.97
C ILE A 140 5.91 23.74 -22.38
N PHE A 141 6.26 23.00 -23.44
CA PHE A 141 6.02 23.44 -24.82
C PHE A 141 4.53 23.58 -25.16
N PHE A 142 3.68 22.63 -24.74
CA PHE A 142 2.23 22.76 -24.85
C PHE A 142 1.69 23.97 -24.07
N GLY A 143 2.23 24.23 -22.87
CA GLY A 143 1.93 25.43 -22.08
C GLY A 143 2.26 26.73 -22.83
N VAL A 144 3.45 26.83 -23.43
CA VAL A 144 3.89 28.01 -24.21
C VAL A 144 2.99 28.24 -25.43
N LEU A 145 2.68 27.18 -26.20
CA LEU A 145 1.76 27.27 -27.34
C LEU A 145 0.35 27.71 -26.89
N PHE A 146 -0.14 27.19 -25.77
CA PHE A 146 -1.43 27.59 -25.22
C PHE A 146 -1.44 29.06 -24.77
N GLY A 147 -0.42 29.50 -24.03
CA GLY A 147 -0.29 30.91 -23.60
C GLY A 147 -0.21 31.88 -24.79
N ALA A 148 0.47 31.50 -25.87
CA ALA A 148 0.47 32.26 -27.13
C ALA A 148 -0.91 32.30 -27.80
N GLY A 149 -1.67 31.20 -27.76
CA GLY A 149 -3.06 31.17 -28.20
C GLY A 149 -3.96 32.10 -27.39
N VAL A 150 -3.86 32.08 -26.05
CA VAL A 150 -4.61 32.97 -25.17
C VAL A 150 -4.32 34.44 -25.48
N LEU A 151 -3.04 34.80 -25.66
CA LEU A 151 -2.60 36.16 -26.00
C LEU A 151 -3.17 36.68 -27.35
N ILE A 152 -3.47 35.77 -28.29
CA ILE A 152 -4.06 36.11 -29.60
C ILE A 152 -5.59 36.33 -29.50
N PHE A 153 -6.27 35.61 -28.61
CA PHE A 153 -7.74 35.61 -28.53
C PHE A 153 -8.34 36.42 -27.37
N TYR A 154 -7.57 36.77 -26.34
CA TYR A 154 -8.03 37.47 -25.14
C TYR A 154 -7.18 38.71 -24.81
N PRO A 155 -7.78 39.85 -24.44
CA PRO A 155 -7.03 41.02 -23.96
C PRO A 155 -6.29 40.71 -22.65
N MET A 156 -5.02 41.12 -22.56
CA MET A 156 -4.15 40.86 -21.39
C MET A 156 -4.75 41.30 -20.05
N GLU A 157 -5.52 42.37 -20.01
CA GLU A 157 -6.07 42.95 -18.77
C GLU A 157 -7.02 42.01 -18.01
N SER A 158 -7.61 41.00 -18.66
CA SER A 158 -8.45 39.99 -17.99
C SER A 158 -7.68 38.83 -17.36
N LEU A 159 -6.40 38.63 -17.69
CA LEU A 159 -5.54 37.59 -17.09
C LEU A 159 -4.81 38.07 -15.83
N ASN A 160 -5.28 39.15 -15.20
CA ASN A 160 -4.58 39.92 -14.16
C ASN A 160 -4.24 39.15 -12.87
N ASN A 161 -4.82 37.96 -12.66
CA ASN A 161 -4.54 37.08 -11.54
C ASN A 161 -3.78 35.84 -12.02
N GLY A 162 -2.68 35.52 -11.36
CA GLY A 162 -2.04 34.21 -11.46
C GLY A 162 -2.92 33.10 -10.88
N MET A 163 -2.50 31.85 -11.01
CA MET A 163 -3.03 30.78 -10.16
C MET A 163 -2.88 31.20 -8.70
N ASP A 164 -3.96 31.06 -7.92
CA ASP A 164 -3.92 31.28 -6.48
C ASP A 164 -2.86 30.36 -5.85
N PRO A 165 -1.84 30.90 -5.16
CA PRO A 165 -0.80 30.09 -4.55
C PRO A 165 -1.28 29.04 -3.54
N GLU A 166 -2.45 29.25 -2.93
CA GLU A 166 -3.05 28.26 -2.03
C GLU A 166 -3.41 26.96 -2.79
N VAL A 167 -3.82 27.05 -4.07
CA VAL A 167 -4.06 25.86 -4.92
C VAL A 167 -2.75 25.10 -5.17
N LEU A 168 -1.65 25.82 -5.37
CA LEU A 168 -0.34 25.23 -5.65
C LEU A 168 0.22 24.48 -4.42
N PHE A 169 0.14 25.08 -3.23
CA PHE A 169 0.62 24.45 -1.99
C PHE A 169 -0.33 23.40 -1.41
N TYR A 170 -1.65 23.62 -1.40
CA TYR A 170 -2.60 22.74 -0.70
C TYR A 170 -3.26 21.68 -1.62
N ALA A 171 -3.17 21.80 -2.95
CA ALA A 171 -3.76 20.80 -3.88
C ALA A 171 -2.77 20.16 -4.87
N LEU A 172 -1.80 20.90 -5.42
CA LEU A 172 -0.90 20.39 -6.46
C LEU A 172 0.40 19.78 -5.92
N LEU A 173 1.08 20.45 -4.99
CA LEU A 173 2.31 19.92 -4.38
C LEU A 173 2.10 18.67 -3.48
N PRO A 174 1.00 18.53 -2.71
CA PRO A 174 0.88 17.40 -1.78
C PRO A 174 0.86 16.01 -2.44
N PRO A 175 0.15 15.76 -3.56
CA PRO A 175 0.23 14.47 -4.24
C PRO A 175 1.63 14.10 -4.71
N ILE A 176 2.37 15.07 -5.27
CA ILE A 176 3.73 14.89 -5.81
C ILE A 176 4.70 14.47 -4.69
N ILE A 177 4.72 15.24 -3.60
CA ILE A 177 5.63 15.00 -2.47
C ILE A 177 5.29 13.70 -1.72
N LEU A 178 4.00 13.37 -1.62
CA LEU A 178 3.54 12.15 -0.95
C LEU A 178 3.88 10.89 -1.76
N GLU A 179 3.68 10.93 -3.07
CA GLU A 179 4.04 9.85 -3.99
C GLU A 179 5.55 9.58 -3.97
N ALA A 180 6.36 10.64 -4.09
CA ALA A 180 7.81 10.52 -4.08
C ALA A 180 8.30 9.87 -2.77
N GLY A 181 7.80 10.33 -1.62
CA GLY A 181 8.13 9.73 -0.32
C GLY A 181 7.68 8.26 -0.21
N PHE A 182 6.54 7.91 -0.80
CA PHE A 182 5.97 6.56 -0.74
C PHE A 182 6.72 5.56 -1.65
N ASN A 183 7.05 5.94 -2.89
CA ASN A 183 7.77 5.08 -3.86
C ASN A 183 9.31 5.13 -3.72
N MET A 184 9.83 5.47 -2.53
CA MET A 184 11.26 5.61 -2.27
C MET A 184 11.94 4.25 -2.02
N LYS A 185 12.83 3.79 -2.93
CA LYS A 185 13.57 2.51 -2.80
C LYS A 185 14.44 2.42 -1.53
N LYS A 186 13.84 1.91 -0.45
CA LYS A 186 14.32 1.90 0.95
C LYS A 186 15.78 1.43 1.09
N ARG A 187 16.10 0.21 0.66
CA ARG A 187 17.44 -0.41 0.80
C ARG A 187 18.53 0.33 0.03
N GLY A 188 18.22 0.82 -1.17
CA GLY A 188 19.14 1.62 -2.00
C GLY A 188 19.41 3.02 -1.43
N PHE A 189 18.37 3.64 -0.85
CA PHE A 189 18.46 4.93 -0.17
C PHE A 189 19.22 4.83 1.16
N PHE A 190 18.81 3.93 2.07
CA PHE A 190 19.39 3.87 3.42
C PHE A 190 20.84 3.38 3.46
N SER A 191 21.26 2.52 2.52
CA SER A 191 22.68 2.17 2.34
C SER A 191 23.57 3.35 1.90
N ASN A 192 22.96 4.41 1.35
CA ASN A 192 23.64 5.63 0.91
C ASN A 192 23.34 6.86 1.77
N PHE A 193 22.53 6.70 2.83
CA PHE A 193 21.90 7.78 3.62
C PHE A 193 22.84 8.93 4.01
N ASN A 194 24.03 8.63 4.52
CA ASN A 194 24.98 9.66 4.96
C ASN A 194 25.44 10.58 3.81
N ALA A 195 25.60 10.04 2.60
CA ALA A 195 25.99 10.83 1.43
C ALA A 195 24.80 11.64 0.89
N ILE A 196 23.61 11.03 0.88
CA ILE A 196 22.36 11.69 0.50
C ILE A 196 22.10 12.88 1.42
N MET A 197 22.05 12.69 2.75
CA MET A 197 21.82 13.76 3.73
C MET A 197 22.87 14.89 3.63
N LEU A 198 24.12 14.55 3.32
CA LEU A 198 25.19 15.53 3.14
C LEU A 198 24.97 16.40 1.88
N LEU A 199 24.57 15.79 0.77
CA LEU A 199 24.18 16.48 -0.46
C LEU A 199 22.89 17.31 -0.25
N SER A 200 21.81 16.67 0.20
CA SER A 200 20.48 17.25 0.33
C SER A 200 20.37 18.42 1.32
N ILE A 201 21.11 18.37 2.43
CA ILE A 201 21.02 19.40 3.48
C ILE A 201 22.22 20.34 3.39
N VAL A 202 23.44 19.83 3.54
CA VAL A 202 24.64 20.67 3.60
C VAL A 202 24.96 21.23 2.21
N GLY A 203 24.84 20.41 1.16
CA GLY A 203 25.03 20.87 -0.22
C GLY A 203 24.03 21.92 -0.67
N THR A 204 22.77 21.82 -0.26
CA THR A 204 21.70 22.80 -0.55
C THR A 204 21.89 24.12 0.20
N LEU A 205 22.33 24.07 1.46
CA LEU A 205 22.71 25.27 2.21
C LEU A 205 23.96 25.94 1.60
N ILE A 206 24.95 25.16 1.17
CA ILE A 206 26.12 25.67 0.44
C ILE A 206 25.69 26.33 -0.89
N ALA A 207 24.81 25.71 -1.67
CA ALA A 207 24.25 26.30 -2.89
C ALA A 207 23.51 27.61 -2.60
N THR A 208 22.73 27.66 -1.52
CA THR A 208 21.95 28.83 -1.09
C THR A 208 22.87 30.02 -0.83
N PHE A 209 23.90 29.85 0.01
CA PHE A 209 24.81 30.93 0.37
C PHE A 209 25.76 31.31 -0.77
N ILE A 210 26.20 30.37 -1.62
CA ILE A 210 27.06 30.69 -2.77
C ILE A 210 26.25 31.43 -3.86
N THR A 211 25.08 30.93 -4.24
CA THR A 211 24.28 31.54 -5.32
C THR A 211 23.79 32.93 -4.91
N GLY A 212 23.26 33.08 -3.68
CA GLY A 212 22.88 34.39 -3.13
C GLY A 212 24.07 35.33 -2.96
N GLY A 213 25.22 34.83 -2.47
CA GLY A 213 26.43 35.62 -2.27
C GLY A 213 27.03 36.15 -3.59
N VAL A 214 27.04 35.35 -4.65
CA VAL A 214 27.48 35.78 -5.99
C VAL A 214 26.55 36.84 -6.57
N LEU A 215 25.23 36.66 -6.44
CA LEU A 215 24.25 37.65 -6.92
C LEU A 215 24.33 38.98 -6.14
N LEU A 216 24.59 38.93 -4.82
CA LEU A 216 24.87 40.15 -4.05
C LEU A 216 26.14 40.85 -4.52
N TRP A 217 27.24 40.12 -4.66
CA TRP A 217 28.52 40.69 -5.05
C TRP A 217 28.47 41.35 -6.43
N ILE A 218 27.85 40.70 -7.42
CA ILE A 218 27.69 41.27 -8.78
C ILE A 218 26.66 42.42 -8.81
N GLY A 219 25.64 42.38 -7.95
CA GLY A 219 24.68 43.47 -7.76
C GLY A 219 25.29 44.71 -7.09
N ASP A 220 26.21 44.51 -6.13
CA ASP A 220 27.00 45.58 -5.50
C ASP A 220 27.99 46.23 -6.48
N MET A 221 28.49 45.47 -7.47
CA MET A 221 29.27 46.02 -8.59
C MET A 221 28.41 46.74 -9.64
N GLY A 222 27.08 46.69 -9.52
CA GLY A 222 26.14 47.42 -10.39
C GLY A 222 25.89 46.79 -11.77
N PHE A 223 26.28 45.53 -11.99
CA PHE A 223 26.08 44.84 -13.27
C PHE A 223 24.68 44.24 -13.46
N ILE A 224 23.94 44.03 -12.37
CA ILE A 224 22.61 43.41 -12.33
C ILE A 224 21.72 44.11 -11.29
N THR A 225 20.41 43.84 -11.30
CA THR A 225 19.47 44.33 -10.27
C THR A 225 19.96 44.00 -8.84
N LYS A 226 20.27 45.04 -8.06
CA LYS A 226 20.76 44.93 -6.69
C LYS A 226 19.64 44.56 -5.71
N LEU A 227 19.56 43.28 -5.38
CA LEU A 227 18.75 42.76 -4.27
C LEU A 227 19.38 43.11 -2.90
N THR A 228 18.57 43.11 -1.84
CA THR A 228 19.08 43.08 -0.46
C THR A 228 19.63 41.71 -0.08
N ALA A 229 20.45 41.62 0.97
CA ALA A 229 21.04 40.34 1.39
C ALA A 229 19.99 39.27 1.68
N ALA A 230 18.90 39.63 2.36
CA ALA A 230 17.81 38.71 2.65
C ALA A 230 17.06 38.25 1.37
N GLU A 231 16.84 39.14 0.40
CA GLU A 231 16.22 38.79 -0.89
C GLU A 231 17.11 37.88 -1.74
N ALA A 232 18.42 38.12 -1.78
CA ALA A 232 19.35 37.30 -2.56
C ALA A 232 19.60 35.92 -1.94
N TYR A 233 19.67 35.80 -0.61
CA TYR A 233 19.74 34.49 0.04
C TYR A 233 18.38 33.75 0.04
N LEU A 234 17.24 34.46 0.07
CA LEU A 234 15.94 33.87 -0.26
C LEU A 234 15.95 33.29 -1.67
N TYR A 235 16.47 34.06 -2.64
CA TYR A 235 16.55 33.62 -4.03
C TYR A 235 17.49 32.43 -4.18
N GLY A 236 18.64 32.46 -3.52
CA GLY A 236 19.57 31.34 -3.41
C GLY A 236 18.92 30.08 -2.84
N ALA A 237 18.08 30.20 -1.81
CA ALA A 237 17.35 29.08 -1.23
C ALA A 237 16.33 28.49 -2.21
N LEU A 238 15.48 29.35 -2.77
CA LEU A 238 14.47 29.02 -3.79
C LEU A 238 15.06 28.27 -4.98
N ILE A 239 16.17 28.77 -5.53
CA ILE A 239 16.80 28.19 -6.72
C ILE A 239 17.74 27.02 -6.39
N SER A 240 17.94 26.67 -5.11
CA SER A 240 18.79 25.53 -4.72
C SER A 240 18.09 24.17 -4.82
N ALA A 241 16.77 24.13 -4.87
CA ALA A 241 15.95 22.95 -5.15
C ALA A 241 16.34 22.27 -6.49
N VAL A 242 16.45 20.94 -6.52
CA VAL A 242 16.72 20.14 -7.73
C VAL A 242 15.53 19.26 -8.04
N ASP A 243 14.99 19.39 -9.24
CA ASP A 243 13.90 18.55 -9.74
C ASP A 243 14.47 17.31 -10.43
N PRO A 244 14.13 16.09 -9.98
CA PRO A 244 14.70 14.87 -10.52
C PRO A 244 13.95 14.35 -11.76
N VAL A 245 12.72 14.78 -12.02
CA VAL A 245 11.76 14.05 -12.89
C VAL A 245 12.32 13.81 -14.30
N ALA A 246 12.76 14.88 -14.97
CA ALA A 246 13.32 14.80 -16.31
C ALA A 246 14.66 14.02 -16.36
N THR A 247 15.47 14.09 -15.29
CA THR A 247 16.69 13.30 -15.16
C THR A 247 16.38 11.81 -14.96
N LEU A 248 15.42 11.46 -14.12
CA LEU A 248 15.12 10.08 -13.76
C LEU A 248 14.38 9.31 -14.86
N SER A 249 13.53 9.98 -15.66
CA SER A 249 12.99 9.38 -16.90
C SER A 249 14.13 8.99 -17.86
N VAL A 250 15.13 9.87 -18.04
CA VAL A 250 16.34 9.56 -18.82
C VAL A 250 17.19 8.45 -18.17
N PHE A 251 17.38 8.46 -16.86
CA PHE A 251 18.17 7.45 -16.14
C PHE A 251 17.55 6.04 -16.25
N LYS A 252 16.23 5.92 -16.09
CA LYS A 252 15.49 4.67 -16.32
C LYS A 252 15.70 4.19 -17.76
N LYS A 253 15.45 5.06 -18.75
CA LYS A 253 15.56 4.80 -20.19
C LYS A 253 17.01 4.62 -20.72
N ASN A 254 18.03 4.67 -19.86
CA ASN A 254 19.45 4.43 -20.22
C ASN A 254 20.13 3.35 -19.32
N GLY A 255 19.42 2.73 -18.36
CA GLY A 255 19.94 1.66 -17.51
C GLY A 255 21.14 2.05 -16.64
N VAL A 256 21.08 3.22 -15.98
CA VAL A 256 22.23 3.76 -15.22
C VAL A 256 22.55 2.96 -13.95
N PRO A 257 23.81 3.00 -13.44
CA PRO A 257 24.20 2.28 -12.23
C PRO A 257 23.36 2.65 -10.98
N PRO A 258 22.88 1.67 -10.17
CA PRO A 258 21.99 1.93 -9.04
C PRO A 258 22.52 2.92 -7.99
N LEU A 259 23.84 2.96 -7.76
CA LEU A 259 24.46 3.95 -6.86
C LEU A 259 24.23 5.39 -7.35
N LEU A 260 24.35 5.64 -8.65
CA LEU A 260 24.13 6.96 -9.24
C LEU A 260 22.65 7.35 -9.22
N PHE A 261 21.76 6.40 -9.53
CA PHE A 261 20.31 6.59 -9.43
C PHE A 261 19.90 6.98 -8.00
N ASN A 262 20.27 6.18 -7.00
CA ASN A 262 19.89 6.38 -5.60
C ASN A 262 20.42 7.70 -5.01
N LEU A 263 21.62 8.14 -5.42
CA LEU A 263 22.19 9.41 -4.98
C LEU A 263 21.42 10.61 -5.55
N VAL A 264 21.16 10.64 -6.87
CA VAL A 264 20.46 11.77 -7.52
C VAL A 264 18.98 11.84 -7.08
N PHE A 265 18.31 10.70 -7.01
CA PHE A 265 16.94 10.58 -6.51
C PHE A 265 16.83 11.10 -5.07
N GLY A 266 17.57 10.50 -4.13
CA GLY A 266 17.51 10.88 -2.72
C GLY A 266 18.02 12.30 -2.45
N GLU A 267 18.98 12.80 -3.22
CA GLU A 267 19.43 14.20 -3.13
C GLU A 267 18.26 15.16 -3.41
N SER A 268 17.57 14.93 -4.52
CA SER A 268 16.52 15.79 -5.07
C SER A 268 15.33 15.90 -4.12
N MET A 269 14.75 14.75 -3.75
CA MET A 269 13.56 14.66 -2.88
C MET A 269 13.73 15.39 -1.53
N LEU A 270 14.90 15.27 -0.91
CA LEU A 270 15.17 15.89 0.38
C LEU A 270 15.60 17.35 0.27
N ASN A 271 16.21 17.77 -0.84
CA ASN A 271 16.65 19.17 -0.96
C ASN A 271 15.49 20.14 -1.18
N ASP A 272 14.38 19.71 -1.79
CA ASP A 272 13.16 20.51 -1.89
C ASP A 272 12.69 20.95 -0.49
N GLY A 273 12.59 20.01 0.44
CA GLY A 273 12.22 20.29 1.83
C GLY A 273 13.16 21.29 2.54
N VAL A 274 14.46 21.23 2.24
CA VAL A 274 15.48 22.15 2.78
C VAL A 274 15.40 23.54 2.14
N ALA A 275 15.21 23.60 0.83
CA ALA A 275 15.06 24.81 0.04
C ALA A 275 13.80 25.59 0.47
N ILE A 276 12.67 24.89 0.64
CA ILE A 276 11.40 25.46 1.13
C ILE A 276 11.55 26.04 2.54
N VAL A 277 12.19 25.31 3.47
CA VAL A 277 12.40 25.80 4.85
C VAL A 277 13.36 26.98 4.89
N SER A 278 14.40 26.98 4.07
CA SER A 278 15.32 28.12 3.95
C SER A 278 14.63 29.34 3.33
N PHE A 279 13.83 29.15 2.27
CA PHE A 279 13.00 30.19 1.66
C PHE A 279 12.05 30.83 2.68
N THR A 280 11.26 30.05 3.43
CA THR A 280 10.31 30.60 4.41
C THR A 280 11.00 31.34 5.55
N LEU A 281 12.20 30.89 5.98
CA LEU A 281 13.00 31.57 6.98
C LEU A 281 13.55 32.92 6.49
N PHE A 282 14.13 33.00 5.29
CA PHE A 282 14.55 34.29 4.71
C PHE A 282 13.34 35.19 4.40
N GLN A 283 12.23 34.61 3.94
CA GLN A 283 10.98 35.33 3.69
C GLN A 283 10.42 35.96 4.99
N GLY A 284 10.59 35.28 6.12
CA GLY A 284 10.29 35.79 7.46
C GLY A 284 11.19 36.97 7.87
N LEU A 285 12.49 36.96 7.53
CA LEU A 285 13.37 38.12 7.75
C LEU A 285 12.91 39.34 6.94
N ILE A 286 12.60 39.16 5.66
CA ILE A 286 12.12 40.24 4.77
C ILE A 286 10.79 40.82 5.29
N ARG A 287 9.83 39.96 5.69
CA ARG A 287 8.57 40.39 6.33
C ARG A 287 8.78 41.09 7.68
N SER A 288 9.89 40.80 8.37
CA SER A 288 10.31 41.47 9.61
C SER A 288 11.10 42.77 9.37
N GLY A 289 11.28 43.20 8.11
CA GLY A 289 12.05 44.39 7.75
C GLY A 289 13.57 44.23 7.82
N ILE A 290 14.08 42.99 7.96
CA ILE A 290 15.51 42.69 8.07
C ILE A 290 16.06 42.47 6.65
N ALA A 291 16.65 43.52 6.08
CA ALA A 291 17.30 43.46 4.77
C ALA A 291 18.69 42.80 4.81
N ASP A 292 19.44 42.99 5.91
CA ASP A 292 20.83 42.54 6.05
C ASP A 292 20.95 41.21 6.81
N VAL A 293 21.64 40.24 6.21
CA VAL A 293 21.89 38.93 6.81
C VAL A 293 23.28 38.91 7.43
N THR A 294 23.34 39.20 8.73
CA THR A 294 24.56 39.06 9.53
C THR A 294 24.96 37.58 9.69
N LEU A 295 26.21 37.30 10.06
CA LEU A 295 26.67 35.95 10.39
C LEU A 295 25.81 35.28 11.49
N ASN A 296 25.34 36.06 12.46
CA ASN A 296 24.44 35.59 13.51
C ASN A 296 23.06 35.20 12.93
N ASN A 297 22.52 36.01 12.01
CA ASN A 297 21.26 35.71 11.33
C ASN A 297 21.38 34.43 10.48
N ALA A 298 22.48 34.27 9.74
CA ALA A 298 22.76 33.07 8.94
C ALA A 298 22.91 31.82 9.82
N GLY A 299 23.65 31.90 10.92
CA GLY A 299 23.79 30.80 11.89
C GLY A 299 22.46 30.40 12.53
N LEU A 300 21.63 31.38 12.91
CA LEU A 300 20.28 31.14 13.41
C LEU A 300 19.35 30.51 12.37
N ILE A 301 19.48 30.86 11.09
CA ILE A 301 18.75 30.20 10.00
C ILE A 301 19.17 28.74 9.88
N ILE A 302 20.47 28.43 9.85
CA ILE A 302 20.97 27.04 9.77
C ILE A 302 20.44 26.21 10.94
N ILE A 303 20.51 26.73 12.18
CA ILE A 303 19.95 26.06 13.36
C ILE A 303 18.44 25.84 13.24
N LYS A 304 17.69 26.83 12.72
CA LYS A 304 16.24 26.70 12.47
C LYS A 304 15.90 25.71 11.36
N VAL A 305 16.70 25.61 10.29
CA VAL A 305 16.51 24.61 9.22
C VAL A 305 16.59 23.20 9.81
N PHE A 306 17.61 22.89 10.61
CA PHE A 306 17.70 21.60 11.30
C PHE A 306 16.56 21.40 12.31
N GLY A 307 16.24 22.40 13.14
CA GLY A 307 15.17 22.31 14.14
C GLY A 307 13.78 22.08 13.54
N ILE A 308 13.44 22.81 12.48
CA ILE A 308 12.18 22.65 11.73
C ILE A 308 12.18 21.30 11.01
N GLY A 309 13.29 20.90 10.38
CA GLY A 309 13.42 19.60 9.72
C GLY A 309 13.14 18.43 10.67
N PHE A 310 13.92 18.32 11.75
CA PHE A 310 13.74 17.25 12.74
C PHE A 310 12.37 17.31 13.44
N GLY A 311 11.83 18.51 13.70
CA GLY A 311 10.47 18.68 14.23
C GLY A 311 9.40 18.12 13.29
N SER A 312 9.50 18.43 11.98
CA SER A 312 8.58 17.97 10.95
C SER A 312 8.61 16.45 10.80
N VAL A 313 9.81 15.84 10.81
CA VAL A 313 10.00 14.38 10.80
C VAL A 313 9.39 13.74 12.06
N GLY A 314 9.63 14.31 13.24
CA GLY A 314 9.08 13.81 14.50
C GLY A 314 7.56 13.88 14.56
N LEU A 315 6.96 14.94 14.02
CA LEU A 315 5.51 15.10 13.93
C LEU A 315 4.88 14.12 12.92
N ALA A 316 5.50 13.96 11.74
CA ALA A 316 5.10 12.95 10.76
C ALA A 316 5.15 11.54 11.37
N ALA A 317 6.21 11.23 12.11
CA ALA A 317 6.34 9.98 12.85
C ALA A 317 5.20 9.77 13.86
N VAL A 318 4.87 10.78 14.69
CA VAL A 318 3.76 10.66 15.66
C VAL A 318 2.42 10.40 14.97
N VAL A 319 2.09 11.14 13.90
CA VAL A 319 0.81 10.97 13.18
C VAL A 319 0.76 9.62 12.47
N CYS A 320 1.82 9.25 11.73
CA CYS A 320 1.87 7.98 11.01
C CYS A 320 1.91 6.76 11.93
N PHE A 321 2.72 6.75 12.99
CA PHE A 321 2.76 5.63 13.94
C PHE A 321 1.41 5.44 14.65
N THR A 322 0.74 6.52 15.06
CA THR A 322 -0.59 6.37 15.69
C THR A 322 -1.64 5.90 14.68
N SER A 323 -1.55 6.32 13.42
CA SER A 323 -2.42 5.87 12.33
C SER A 323 -2.20 4.39 11.97
N ALA A 324 -0.94 3.94 11.85
CA ALA A 324 -0.60 2.53 11.61
C ALA A 324 -1.03 1.65 12.81
N PHE A 325 -0.85 2.14 14.04
CA PHE A 325 -1.36 1.48 15.24
C PHE A 325 -2.90 1.36 15.22
N LEU A 326 -3.63 2.41 14.83
CA LEU A 326 -5.10 2.35 14.72
C LEU A 326 -5.56 1.33 13.67
N LEU A 327 -4.92 1.27 12.50
CA LEU A 327 -5.23 0.24 11.48
C LEU A 327 -4.95 -1.16 12.02
N LYS A 328 -3.81 -1.36 12.68
CA LYS A 328 -3.43 -2.64 13.31
C LYS A 328 -4.35 -3.10 14.44
N GLN A 329 -5.02 -2.15 15.11
CA GLN A 329 -6.00 -2.40 16.18
C GLN A 329 -7.45 -2.31 15.69
N ALA A 330 -7.67 -2.12 14.38
CA ALA A 330 -9.01 -2.09 13.81
C ALA A 330 -9.64 -3.49 13.77
N ASP A 331 -10.96 -3.53 13.64
CA ASP A 331 -11.68 -4.75 13.31
C ASP A 331 -11.22 -5.25 11.92
N PRO A 332 -10.83 -6.53 11.74
CA PRO A 332 -10.50 -7.12 10.44
C PRO A 332 -11.60 -6.97 9.37
N VAL A 333 -12.85 -6.67 9.77
CA VAL A 333 -13.91 -6.26 8.84
C VAL A 333 -13.54 -4.99 8.05
N LEU A 334 -12.67 -4.10 8.57
CA LEU A 334 -12.21 -2.89 7.88
C LEU A 334 -11.44 -3.19 6.57
N GLN A 335 -10.64 -4.26 6.56
CA GLN A 335 -9.88 -4.72 5.39
C GLN A 335 -10.78 -5.15 4.22
N GLN A 336 -12.07 -5.42 4.48
CA GLN A 336 -13.06 -5.73 3.45
C GLN A 336 -13.57 -4.48 2.71
N TYR A 337 -13.13 -3.28 3.09
CA TYR A 337 -13.58 -2.00 2.52
C TYR A 337 -12.40 -1.08 2.16
N PRO A 338 -11.69 -1.32 1.04
CA PRO A 338 -10.51 -0.54 0.63
C PRO A 338 -10.69 0.98 0.62
N SER A 339 -11.91 1.46 0.33
CA SER A 339 -12.24 2.89 0.38
C SER A 339 -12.01 3.55 1.75
N TYR A 340 -12.20 2.83 2.86
CA TYR A 340 -11.94 3.36 4.20
C TYR A 340 -10.45 3.29 4.55
N GLU A 341 -9.77 2.20 4.22
CA GLU A 341 -8.32 2.03 4.47
C GLU A 341 -7.51 3.11 3.74
N ILE A 342 -7.71 3.24 2.43
CA ILE A 342 -7.08 4.26 1.59
C ILE A 342 -7.39 5.66 2.13
N SER A 343 -8.62 5.92 2.58
CA SER A 343 -9.00 7.20 3.20
C SER A 343 -8.25 7.46 4.50
N ILE A 344 -8.13 6.48 5.40
CA ILE A 344 -7.39 6.62 6.67
C ILE A 344 -5.91 6.91 6.40
N VAL A 345 -5.30 6.15 5.48
CA VAL A 345 -3.89 6.28 5.08
C VAL A 345 -3.62 7.68 4.49
N LEU A 346 -4.39 8.12 3.48
CA LEU A 346 -4.23 9.42 2.84
C LEU A 346 -4.55 10.60 3.78
N LEU A 347 -5.61 10.52 4.58
CA LEU A 347 -5.97 11.57 5.53
C LEU A 347 -4.90 11.71 6.63
N SER A 348 -4.24 10.63 7.03
CA SER A 348 -3.15 10.68 8.00
C SER A 348 -1.92 11.42 7.45
N ALA A 349 -1.60 11.22 6.16
CA ALA A 349 -0.55 11.97 5.47
C ALA A 349 -0.87 13.47 5.39
N TYR A 350 -2.07 13.81 4.92
CA TYR A 350 -2.49 15.20 4.79
C TYR A 350 -2.66 15.89 6.16
N LEU A 351 -3.02 15.14 7.20
CA LEU A 351 -3.11 15.64 8.57
C LEU A 351 -1.72 15.99 9.13
N SER A 352 -0.66 15.22 8.85
CA SER A 352 0.70 15.57 9.29
C SER A 352 1.19 16.86 8.63
N TYR A 353 0.91 17.02 7.33
CA TYR A 353 1.17 18.25 6.56
C TYR A 353 0.49 19.47 7.21
N VAL A 354 -0.83 19.41 7.46
CA VAL A 354 -1.59 20.55 8.00
C VAL A 354 -1.20 20.89 9.43
N ILE A 355 -0.99 19.89 10.31
CA ILE A 355 -0.56 20.17 11.69
C ILE A 355 0.83 20.83 11.70
N ALA A 356 1.76 20.35 10.87
CA ALA A 356 3.12 20.87 10.82
C ALA A 356 3.14 22.36 10.43
N ASP A 357 2.44 22.74 9.37
CA ASP A 357 2.27 24.14 8.93
C ASP A 357 1.73 25.02 10.07
N LEU A 358 0.69 24.55 10.77
CA LEU A 358 0.04 25.28 11.86
C LEU A 358 0.87 25.43 13.14
N VAL A 359 1.82 24.52 13.42
CA VAL A 359 2.77 24.68 14.54
C VAL A 359 4.06 25.41 14.15
N GLY A 360 4.18 25.89 12.90
CA GLY A 360 5.38 26.56 12.39
C GLY A 360 6.54 25.61 12.06
N MET A 361 6.22 24.33 11.81
CA MET A 361 7.09 23.34 11.19
C MET A 361 6.84 23.32 9.67
N SER A 362 7.48 22.40 8.94
CA SER A 362 7.33 22.30 7.48
C SER A 362 6.34 21.20 7.11
N GLY A 363 5.14 21.61 6.65
CA GLY A 363 4.12 20.70 6.13
C GLY A 363 4.65 19.79 5.03
N ILE A 364 5.46 20.33 4.12
CA ILE A 364 6.02 19.58 2.98
C ILE A 364 7.05 18.52 3.43
N VAL A 365 7.91 18.84 4.40
CA VAL A 365 8.83 17.85 4.98
C VAL A 365 8.06 16.79 5.77
N ALA A 366 7.03 17.18 6.53
CA ALA A 366 6.20 16.23 7.26
C ALA A 366 5.49 15.26 6.30
N LEU A 367 4.93 15.76 5.20
CA LEU A 367 4.25 14.94 4.19
C LEU A 367 5.18 13.95 3.49
N PHE A 368 6.38 14.38 3.11
CA PHE A 368 7.39 13.51 2.51
C PHE A 368 7.72 12.32 3.41
N PHE A 369 8.06 12.60 4.67
CA PHE A 369 8.36 11.54 5.64
C PHE A 369 7.12 10.73 6.02
N SER A 370 5.92 11.29 5.97
CA SER A 370 4.68 10.51 6.07
C SER A 370 4.58 9.48 4.95
N GLY A 371 4.85 9.83 3.68
CA GLY A 371 4.90 8.89 2.57
C GLY A 371 5.88 7.73 2.81
N VAL A 372 7.11 8.07 3.23
CA VAL A 372 8.14 7.07 3.59
C VAL A 372 7.63 6.12 4.68
N LEU A 373 7.04 6.65 5.75
CA LEU A 373 6.50 5.84 6.85
C LEU A 373 5.29 5.01 6.43
N MET A 374 4.41 5.52 5.56
CA MET A 374 3.26 4.78 5.04
C MET A 374 3.69 3.59 4.20
N SER A 375 4.70 3.76 3.33
CA SER A 375 5.28 2.66 2.55
C SER A 375 5.90 1.55 3.40
N HIS A 376 6.23 1.82 4.67
CA HIS A 376 7.01 0.93 5.54
C HIS A 376 6.25 0.39 6.76
N TYR A 377 5.14 1.01 7.16
CA TYR A 377 4.31 0.53 8.27
C TYR A 377 2.85 0.33 7.86
N HIS A 378 2.22 1.28 7.18
CA HIS A 378 0.79 1.16 6.83
C HIS A 378 0.50 0.00 5.88
N LEU A 379 1.39 -0.30 4.92
CA LEU A 379 1.20 -1.40 3.98
C LEU A 379 1.14 -2.79 4.66
N TYR A 380 1.72 -2.96 5.85
CA TYR A 380 1.62 -4.21 6.62
C TYR A 380 0.32 -4.36 7.43
N ASN A 381 -0.61 -3.40 7.36
CA ASN A 381 -1.86 -3.43 8.15
C ASN A 381 -3.15 -3.27 7.31
N ILE A 382 -3.03 -3.00 6.01
CA ILE A 382 -4.16 -2.85 5.06
C ILE A 382 -4.22 -4.05 4.11
N ALA A 383 -5.34 -4.24 3.41
CA ALA A 383 -5.45 -5.30 2.40
C ALA A 383 -4.56 -5.03 1.16
N ASP A 384 -4.13 -6.07 0.45
CA ASP A 384 -3.25 -5.93 -0.72
C ASP A 384 -3.94 -5.24 -1.91
N GLU A 385 -5.26 -5.37 -2.06
CA GLU A 385 -6.04 -4.58 -3.01
C GLU A 385 -6.03 -3.09 -2.63
N SER A 386 -6.09 -2.78 -1.33
CA SER A 386 -5.98 -1.41 -0.81
C SER A 386 -4.59 -0.83 -1.04
N ALA A 387 -3.53 -1.62 -0.82
CA ALA A 387 -2.15 -1.23 -1.07
C ALA A 387 -1.89 -0.96 -2.57
N THR A 388 -2.36 -1.86 -3.44
CA THR A 388 -2.23 -1.75 -4.89
C THR A 388 -3.01 -0.55 -5.43
N ALA A 389 -4.27 -0.37 -5.00
CA ALA A 389 -5.08 0.78 -5.37
C ALA A 389 -4.49 2.11 -4.84
N LEU A 390 -3.91 2.12 -3.63
CA LEU A 390 -3.20 3.28 -3.08
C LEU A 390 -1.97 3.66 -3.92
N ARG A 391 -1.13 2.69 -4.29
CA ARG A 391 0.06 2.91 -5.12
C ARG A 391 -0.32 3.53 -6.47
N HIS A 392 -1.29 2.95 -7.18
CA HIS A 392 -1.79 3.52 -8.44
C HIS A 392 -2.44 4.91 -8.26
N LEU A 393 -3.19 5.13 -7.18
CA LEU A 393 -3.85 6.40 -6.90
C LEU A 393 -2.82 7.53 -6.64
N LEU A 394 -1.77 7.25 -5.88
CA LEU A 394 -0.67 8.20 -5.62
C LEU A 394 0.07 8.53 -6.92
N THR A 395 0.58 7.52 -7.64
CA THR A 395 1.34 7.70 -8.90
C THR A 395 0.52 8.43 -9.96
N THR A 396 -0.77 8.12 -10.12
CA THR A 396 -1.64 8.83 -11.07
C THR A 396 -1.89 10.29 -10.64
N SER A 397 -2.04 10.54 -9.34
CA SER A 397 -2.31 11.89 -8.83
C SER A 397 -1.08 12.80 -8.93
N ALA A 398 0.12 12.28 -8.64
CA ALA A 398 1.38 12.99 -8.82
C ALA A 398 1.62 13.33 -10.30
N PHE A 399 1.52 12.35 -11.20
CA PHE A 399 1.68 12.55 -12.64
C PHE A 399 0.74 13.63 -13.21
N LEU A 400 -0.54 13.63 -12.80
CA LEU A 400 -1.48 14.68 -13.23
C LEU A 400 -1.14 16.06 -12.64
N ALA A 401 -0.64 16.13 -11.41
CA ALA A 401 -0.25 17.38 -10.76
C ALA A 401 1.05 17.98 -11.34
N GLU A 402 2.09 17.17 -11.57
CA GLU A 402 3.34 17.59 -12.22
C GLU A 402 3.07 18.17 -13.60
N ASN A 403 2.34 17.43 -14.44
CA ASN A 403 1.95 17.87 -15.77
C ASN A 403 1.16 19.19 -15.75
N PHE A 404 0.31 19.40 -14.74
CA PHE A 404 -0.41 20.65 -14.56
C PHE A 404 0.54 21.82 -14.25
N VAL A 405 1.51 21.62 -13.36
CA VAL A 405 2.50 22.66 -13.01
C VAL A 405 3.39 22.98 -14.22
N PHE A 406 3.83 22.00 -15.01
CA PHE A 406 4.62 22.24 -16.22
C PHE A 406 3.84 22.94 -17.35
N ILE A 407 2.58 22.58 -17.59
CA ILE A 407 1.70 23.31 -18.54
C ILE A 407 1.49 24.76 -18.06
N TYR A 408 1.15 24.95 -16.78
CA TYR A 408 0.92 26.28 -16.22
C TYR A 408 2.19 27.15 -16.25
N MET A 409 3.36 26.56 -15.99
CA MET A 409 4.66 27.22 -16.10
C MET A 409 4.92 27.68 -17.54
N GLY A 410 4.74 26.81 -18.54
CA GLY A 410 4.89 27.18 -19.96
C GLY A 410 3.93 28.30 -20.39
N MET A 411 2.67 28.24 -19.95
CA MET A 411 1.67 29.28 -20.19
C MET A 411 2.09 30.62 -19.56
N SER A 412 2.61 30.58 -18.34
CA SER A 412 3.01 31.77 -17.56
C SER A 412 4.07 32.62 -18.25
N VAL A 413 4.97 32.02 -19.04
CA VAL A 413 6.01 32.71 -19.83
C VAL A 413 5.39 33.76 -20.74
N VAL A 414 4.32 33.38 -21.43
CA VAL A 414 3.67 34.20 -22.46
C VAL A 414 2.60 35.08 -21.84
N ALA A 415 1.76 34.50 -20.98
CA ALA A 415 0.64 35.17 -20.31
C ALA A 415 1.08 36.31 -19.37
N TYR A 416 2.20 36.16 -18.66
CA TYR A 416 2.71 37.17 -17.72
C TYR A 416 3.96 37.90 -18.24
N SER A 417 4.28 37.72 -19.53
CA SER A 417 5.43 38.34 -20.21
C SER A 417 5.56 39.84 -19.97
N GLY A 418 4.45 40.58 -19.92
CA GLY A 418 4.39 42.03 -19.65
C GLY A 418 4.37 42.44 -18.17
N TYR A 419 4.20 41.49 -17.24
CA TYR A 419 4.33 41.71 -15.79
C TYR A 419 5.76 41.41 -15.28
N PHE A 420 6.50 40.62 -16.05
CA PHE A 420 7.86 40.20 -15.77
C PHE A 420 8.93 41.21 -16.25
N THR A 421 9.81 41.62 -15.34
CA THR A 421 10.95 42.49 -15.62
C THR A 421 12.19 41.66 -15.96
N TRP A 422 12.43 41.49 -17.26
CA TRP A 422 13.50 40.64 -17.81
C TRP A 422 14.89 41.28 -17.70
N ASP A 423 15.53 41.16 -16.53
CA ASP A 423 16.95 41.49 -16.35
C ASP A 423 17.83 40.34 -16.89
N TRP A 424 18.19 40.44 -18.17
CA TRP A 424 19.08 39.47 -18.84
C TRP A 424 20.47 39.37 -18.22
N GLY A 425 20.95 40.43 -17.55
CA GLY A 425 22.20 40.38 -16.79
C GLY A 425 22.06 39.47 -15.57
N PHE A 426 21.01 39.70 -14.78
CA PHE A 426 20.68 38.87 -13.62
C PHE A 426 20.45 37.41 -14.02
N ILE A 427 19.77 37.15 -15.15
CA ILE A 427 19.56 35.79 -15.67
C ILE A 427 20.87 35.08 -16.00
N LEU A 428 21.76 35.71 -16.77
CA LEU A 428 23.04 35.09 -17.16
C LEU A 428 23.97 34.88 -15.97
N VAL A 429 24.01 35.85 -15.04
CA VAL A 429 24.79 35.74 -13.80
C VAL A 429 24.20 34.64 -12.90
N ASN A 430 22.88 34.51 -12.79
CA ASN A 430 22.25 33.43 -12.04
C ASN A 430 22.59 32.04 -12.60
N MET A 431 22.53 31.85 -13.92
CA MET A 431 22.88 30.56 -14.53
C MET A 431 24.32 30.15 -14.21
N LEU A 432 25.26 31.10 -14.27
CA LEU A 432 26.66 30.87 -13.87
C LEU A 432 26.79 30.62 -12.36
N ALA A 433 26.11 31.41 -11.54
CA ALA A 433 26.11 31.26 -10.07
C ALA A 433 25.53 29.91 -9.64
N CYS A 434 24.46 29.43 -10.29
CA CYS A 434 23.89 28.11 -10.09
C CYS A 434 24.89 27.00 -10.43
N LEU A 435 25.58 27.07 -11.58
CA LEU A 435 26.57 26.07 -11.97
C LEU A 435 27.79 26.04 -11.03
N VAL A 436 28.27 27.21 -10.59
CA VAL A 436 29.37 27.34 -9.62
C VAL A 436 28.94 26.89 -8.22
N GLY A 437 27.75 27.26 -7.75
CA GLY A 437 27.19 26.80 -6.49
C GLY A 437 26.95 25.29 -6.47
N ARG A 438 26.48 24.71 -7.58
CA ARG A 438 26.38 23.26 -7.78
C ARG A 438 27.75 22.58 -7.81
N MET A 439 28.76 23.18 -8.44
CA MET A 439 30.12 22.62 -8.44
C MET A 439 30.70 22.59 -7.02
N LEU A 440 30.56 23.71 -6.29
CA LEU A 440 31.09 23.88 -4.94
C LEU A 440 30.27 23.16 -3.86
N ASN A 441 29.06 22.69 -4.17
CA ASN A 441 28.37 21.71 -3.33
C ASN A 441 28.71 20.25 -3.70
N THR A 442 28.59 19.88 -4.97
CA THR A 442 28.57 18.47 -5.38
C THR A 442 29.93 17.82 -5.17
N PHE A 443 31.01 18.39 -5.73
CA PHE A 443 32.33 17.76 -5.65
C PHE A 443 32.86 17.70 -4.20
N PRO A 444 32.84 18.77 -3.38
CA PRO A 444 33.31 18.68 -1.99
C PRO A 444 32.47 17.74 -1.13
N MET A 445 31.14 17.70 -1.29
CA MET A 445 30.29 16.79 -0.51
C MET A 445 30.47 15.33 -0.95
N CYS A 446 30.60 15.03 -2.25
CA CYS A 446 30.92 13.68 -2.72
C CYS A 446 32.32 13.22 -2.26
N MET A 447 33.32 14.11 -2.27
CA MET A 447 34.67 13.81 -1.76
C MET A 447 34.66 13.56 -0.24
N LEU A 448 33.91 14.37 0.53
CA LEU A 448 33.72 14.18 1.97
C LEU A 448 32.97 12.87 2.28
N ALA A 449 31.92 12.54 1.52
CA ALA A 449 31.22 11.25 1.63
C ALA A 449 32.15 10.06 1.34
N ASN A 450 33.08 10.21 0.39
CA ASN A 450 34.06 9.16 0.06
C ASN A 450 35.09 8.88 1.17
N LEU A 451 35.26 9.78 2.15
CA LEU A 451 36.10 9.50 3.33
C LEU A 451 35.47 8.46 4.26
N GLY A 452 34.14 8.28 4.20
CA GLY A 452 33.38 7.32 4.99
C GLY A 452 32.91 6.09 4.22
N ARG A 453 33.41 5.85 3.01
CA ARG A 453 32.99 4.76 2.11
C ARG A 453 34.13 3.76 1.87
N SER A 454 33.81 2.47 1.83
CA SER A 454 34.70 1.42 1.33
C SER A 454 35.07 1.67 -0.13
N GLU A 455 36.26 1.23 -0.57
CA GLU A 455 36.76 1.41 -1.95
C GLU A 455 35.70 1.04 -3.01
N ASP A 456 35.10 -0.13 -2.88
CA ASP A 456 34.09 -0.69 -3.82
C ASP A 456 32.76 0.11 -3.86
N ASN A 457 32.57 1.08 -2.98
CA ASN A 457 31.37 1.92 -2.90
C ASN A 457 31.73 3.43 -2.84
N LYS A 458 32.92 3.83 -3.30
CA LYS A 458 33.23 5.24 -3.52
C LYS A 458 32.48 5.78 -4.73
N ILE A 459 32.05 7.03 -4.64
CA ILE A 459 31.49 7.80 -5.76
C ILE A 459 32.65 8.16 -6.70
N PRO A 460 32.72 7.62 -7.93
CA PRO A 460 33.80 7.96 -8.87
C PRO A 460 33.60 9.37 -9.45
N TRP A 461 34.66 9.95 -10.01
CA TRP A 461 34.62 11.30 -10.61
C TRP A 461 33.54 11.45 -11.69
N SER A 462 33.34 10.42 -12.52
CA SER A 462 32.28 10.40 -13.55
C SER A 462 30.88 10.58 -12.93
N TYR A 463 30.60 9.94 -11.80
CA TYR A 463 29.32 10.10 -11.11
C TYR A 463 29.19 11.50 -10.51
N MET A 464 30.27 12.08 -9.96
CA MET A 464 30.25 13.47 -9.47
C MET A 464 29.93 14.47 -10.58
N VAL A 465 30.50 14.29 -11.78
CA VAL A 465 30.19 15.13 -12.95
C VAL A 465 28.73 14.95 -13.39
N VAL A 466 28.19 13.73 -13.37
CA VAL A 466 26.76 13.51 -13.68
C VAL A 466 25.86 14.12 -12.62
N ILE A 467 26.11 13.94 -11.32
CA ILE A 467 25.31 14.55 -10.23
C ILE A 467 25.33 16.08 -10.33
N TRP A 468 26.49 16.66 -10.69
CA TRP A 468 26.63 18.10 -10.94
C TRP A 468 25.77 18.56 -12.13
N PHE A 469 25.89 17.88 -13.29
CA PHE A 469 25.18 18.22 -14.53
C PHE A 469 23.66 17.98 -14.43
N ALA A 470 23.25 16.92 -13.77
CA ALA A 470 21.86 16.50 -13.61
C ALA A 470 21.06 17.32 -12.58
N GLY A 471 21.64 18.38 -12.02
CA GLY A 471 21.03 19.30 -11.06
C GLY A 471 20.01 20.25 -11.70
N LEU A 472 18.99 19.71 -12.37
CA LEU A 472 17.95 20.48 -13.04
C LEU A 472 17.12 21.30 -12.05
N ARG A 473 16.64 22.48 -12.45
CA ARG A 473 15.64 23.25 -11.69
C ARG A 473 14.26 22.97 -12.28
N GLY A 474 13.23 22.94 -11.43
CA GLY A 474 11.90 22.48 -11.84
C GLY A 474 10.74 23.05 -11.03
N ALA A 475 9.70 22.24 -10.87
CA ALA A 475 8.35 22.69 -10.48
C ALA A 475 8.33 23.50 -9.17
N ILE A 476 9.05 23.05 -8.14
CA ILE A 476 9.03 23.61 -6.78
C ILE A 476 9.72 24.98 -6.71
N ALA A 477 10.84 25.18 -7.41
CA ALA A 477 11.51 26.48 -7.47
C ALA A 477 10.58 27.56 -8.07
N PHE A 478 9.86 27.22 -9.14
CA PHE A 478 8.86 28.11 -9.75
C PHE A 478 7.67 28.39 -8.81
N ALA A 479 7.18 27.36 -8.09
CA ALA A 479 6.12 27.53 -7.09
C ALA A 479 6.51 28.52 -5.97
N LEU A 480 7.75 28.44 -5.47
CA LEU A 480 8.28 29.38 -4.49
C LEU A 480 8.42 30.80 -5.06
N ALA A 481 8.79 30.96 -6.35
CA ALA A 481 8.94 32.27 -6.99
C ALA A 481 7.63 33.05 -7.11
N LEU A 482 6.52 32.38 -7.44
CA LEU A 482 5.20 33.01 -7.46
C LEU A 482 4.75 33.51 -6.06
N ASN A 483 5.35 32.97 -5.00
CA ASN A 483 5.06 33.30 -3.60
C ASN A 483 6.01 34.32 -2.97
N VAL A 484 7.01 34.82 -3.70
CA VAL A 484 7.97 35.77 -3.12
C VAL A 484 7.30 37.09 -2.75
N TYR A 485 7.45 37.49 -1.49
CA TYR A 485 7.11 38.82 -1.00
C TYR A 485 8.39 39.64 -0.84
N THR A 486 8.57 40.64 -1.69
CA THR A 486 9.61 41.68 -1.55
C THR A 486 8.95 43.05 -1.36
N PRO A 487 9.53 43.97 -0.56
CA PRO A 487 9.04 45.34 -0.45
C PRO A 487 9.11 46.11 -1.78
N ASN A 488 10.11 45.81 -2.62
CA ASN A 488 10.21 46.33 -3.98
C ASN A 488 9.58 45.35 -4.98
N ARG A 489 8.52 45.76 -5.68
CA ARG A 489 7.85 44.94 -6.71
C ARG A 489 8.77 44.54 -7.87
N VAL A 490 9.78 45.35 -8.18
CA VAL A 490 10.77 45.02 -9.22
C VAL A 490 11.60 43.80 -8.80
N HIS A 491 11.95 43.67 -7.51
CA HIS A 491 12.74 42.53 -7.02
C HIS A 491 11.95 41.22 -7.15
N ALA A 492 10.67 41.19 -6.76
CA ALA A 492 9.80 40.03 -6.99
C ALA A 492 9.70 39.66 -8.47
N SER A 493 9.53 40.65 -9.35
CA SER A 493 9.38 40.44 -10.79
C SER A 493 10.68 39.94 -11.47
N VAL A 494 11.86 40.41 -11.04
CA VAL A 494 13.16 39.85 -11.45
C VAL A 494 13.35 38.43 -10.91
N ILE A 495 13.00 38.17 -9.65
CA ILE A 495 13.05 36.81 -9.06
C ILE A 495 12.15 35.84 -9.83
N GLN A 496 10.92 36.24 -10.16
CA GLN A 496 9.95 35.42 -10.88
C GLN A 496 10.39 35.09 -12.30
N SER A 497 10.74 36.12 -13.09
CA SER A 497 11.22 35.96 -14.47
C SER A 497 12.52 35.15 -14.54
N THR A 498 13.47 35.40 -13.65
CA THR A 498 14.73 34.65 -13.60
C THR A 498 14.52 33.19 -13.23
N THR A 499 13.66 32.90 -12.25
CA THR A 499 13.34 31.52 -11.89
C THR A 499 12.69 30.79 -13.04
N LEU A 500 11.66 31.38 -13.65
CA LEU A 500 10.94 30.80 -14.77
C LEU A 500 11.88 30.47 -15.94
N PHE A 501 12.75 31.40 -16.31
CA PHE A 501 13.76 31.16 -17.35
C PHE A 501 14.76 30.07 -16.95
N THR A 502 15.28 30.09 -15.72
CA THR A 502 16.29 29.13 -15.25
C THR A 502 15.74 27.72 -15.16
N VAL A 503 14.50 27.56 -14.69
CA VAL A 503 13.77 26.30 -14.68
C VAL A 503 13.61 25.77 -16.10
N MET A 504 12.97 26.53 -17.01
CA MET A 504 12.81 26.11 -18.40
C MET A 504 14.14 25.76 -19.07
N PHE A 505 15.16 26.61 -18.92
CA PHE A 505 16.46 26.39 -19.55
C PHE A 505 17.11 25.10 -19.04
N THR A 506 17.05 24.82 -17.75
CA THR A 506 17.62 23.58 -17.20
C THR A 506 16.80 22.35 -17.57
N THR A 507 15.47 22.37 -17.40
CA THR A 507 14.59 21.25 -17.79
C THR A 507 14.75 20.90 -19.29
N LEU A 508 14.85 21.91 -20.17
CA LEU A 508 15.04 21.70 -21.61
C LEU A 508 16.49 21.32 -21.96
N VAL A 509 17.46 22.19 -21.71
CA VAL A 509 18.82 22.06 -22.26
C VAL A 509 19.65 21.02 -21.52
N PHE A 510 19.63 21.03 -20.19
CA PHE A 510 20.36 20.04 -19.39
C PHE A 510 19.60 18.70 -19.38
N GLY A 511 18.27 18.70 -19.32
CA GLY A 511 17.45 17.48 -19.44
C GLY A 511 17.75 16.69 -20.72
N MET A 512 17.70 17.33 -21.90
CA MET A 512 18.09 16.70 -23.16
C MET A 512 19.59 16.33 -23.22
N GLY A 513 20.45 17.10 -22.52
CA GLY A 513 21.89 16.86 -22.45
C GLY A 513 22.32 15.64 -21.61
N THR A 514 21.46 15.15 -20.71
CA THR A 514 21.81 14.08 -19.76
C THR A 514 22.18 12.76 -20.44
N SER A 515 21.45 12.29 -21.45
CA SER A 515 21.79 11.04 -22.16
C SER A 515 23.13 11.11 -22.91
N PRO A 516 23.45 12.18 -23.67
CA PRO A 516 24.80 12.43 -24.20
C PRO A 516 25.91 12.37 -23.14
N VAL A 517 25.71 12.95 -21.95
CA VAL A 517 26.70 12.94 -20.86
C VAL A 517 26.89 11.52 -20.28
N LEU A 518 25.80 10.76 -20.07
CA LEU A 518 25.86 9.36 -19.63
C LEU A 518 26.63 8.49 -20.63
N ARG A 519 26.35 8.65 -21.94
CA ARG A 519 27.02 7.93 -23.02
C ARG A 519 28.51 8.28 -23.11
N TYR A 520 28.89 9.55 -22.93
CA TYR A 520 30.30 9.98 -22.90
C TYR A 520 31.11 9.31 -21.77
N PHE A 521 30.49 9.09 -20.61
CA PHE A 521 31.13 8.39 -19.48
C PHE A 521 30.96 6.86 -19.49
N GLY A 522 30.30 6.28 -20.49
CA GLY A 522 30.04 4.83 -20.56
C GLY A 522 29.10 4.32 -19.46
N LEU A 523 28.14 5.16 -19.03
CA LEU A 523 27.23 4.88 -17.91
C LEU A 523 25.83 4.44 -18.37
N THR A 524 25.75 3.82 -19.54
CA THR A 524 24.52 3.29 -20.14
C THR A 524 24.59 1.78 -20.29
N ALA A 525 23.46 1.10 -20.19
CA ALA A 525 23.37 -0.35 -20.44
C ALA A 525 23.82 -0.73 -21.87
N THR A 526 24.10 -2.03 -22.06
CA THR A 526 24.50 -2.60 -23.36
C THR A 526 23.31 -3.20 -24.12
N GLN A 527 23.40 -3.32 -25.45
CA GLN A 527 22.29 -3.78 -26.33
C GLN A 527 21.77 -5.20 -26.06
N GLU A 528 22.45 -5.99 -25.23
CA GLU A 528 21.95 -7.30 -24.77
C GLU A 528 21.07 -7.12 -23.54
N GLN A 529 21.46 -6.27 -22.59
CA GLN A 529 20.66 -5.87 -21.42
C GLN A 529 19.43 -5.04 -21.82
N GLU A 530 19.51 -4.21 -22.87
CA GLU A 530 18.35 -3.44 -23.38
C GLU A 530 17.21 -4.37 -23.84
N ARG A 531 17.51 -5.56 -24.40
CA ARG A 531 16.46 -6.52 -24.82
C ARG A 531 15.84 -7.27 -23.66
N GLU A 532 16.65 -7.59 -22.64
CA GLU A 532 16.18 -8.16 -21.38
C GLU A 532 15.21 -7.20 -20.69
N PHE A 533 15.50 -5.89 -20.72
CA PHE A 533 14.56 -4.84 -20.26
C PHE A 533 13.28 -4.68 -21.12
N ASP A 534 13.36 -4.86 -22.44
CA ASP A 534 12.25 -4.64 -23.37
C ASP A 534 11.24 -5.81 -23.42
N ASP A 535 11.69 -7.07 -23.42
CA ASP A 535 10.80 -8.25 -23.47
C ASP A 535 10.08 -8.52 -22.13
N GLU A 536 10.59 -8.00 -21.01
CA GLU A 536 10.12 -8.30 -19.65
C GLU A 536 9.15 -7.28 -19.03
N GLY A 537 8.66 -6.32 -19.82
CA GLY A 537 7.57 -5.42 -19.40
C GLY A 537 7.96 -4.44 -18.30
N ALA A 538 8.79 -3.44 -18.63
CA ALA A 538 9.43 -2.49 -17.70
C ALA A 538 8.53 -1.69 -16.72
N ASN A 539 7.19 -1.85 -16.75
CA ASN A 539 6.27 -1.30 -15.76
C ASN A 539 5.93 -2.27 -14.61
N GLU A 540 5.99 -3.58 -14.79
CA GLU A 540 5.67 -4.55 -13.72
C GLU A 540 6.89 -4.78 -12.82
N ARG A 541 8.05 -5.15 -13.39
CA ARG A 541 9.28 -5.40 -12.61
C ARG A 541 9.85 -4.18 -11.85
N LEU A 542 9.43 -2.96 -12.17
CA LEU A 542 9.78 -1.76 -11.39
C LEU A 542 8.80 -1.45 -10.25
N LEU A 543 7.70 -2.20 -10.13
CA LEU A 543 6.70 -2.12 -9.06
C LEU A 543 6.68 -3.37 -8.17
N ASP A 544 7.10 -4.53 -8.70
CA ASP A 544 7.18 -5.81 -7.95
C ASP A 544 8.49 -5.99 -7.15
N ASP A 545 9.54 -5.21 -7.47
CA ASP A 545 10.83 -5.14 -6.73
C ASP A 545 10.70 -4.50 -5.32
N ASP A 546 9.47 -4.34 -4.82
CA ASP A 546 9.17 -4.05 -3.40
C ASP A 546 9.08 -5.34 -2.54
N ASN A 547 9.06 -6.54 -3.16
CA ASN A 547 9.26 -7.80 -2.44
C ASN A 547 10.71 -7.89 -1.92
N GLU A 548 10.89 -7.79 -0.61
CA GLU A 548 12.20 -7.68 0.07
C GLU A 548 13.01 -9.01 0.09
N HIS A 549 12.87 -9.88 -0.92
CA HIS A 549 13.40 -11.25 -0.95
C HIS A 549 14.33 -11.60 -2.13
N ASP A 550 14.10 -11.11 -3.36
CA ASP A 550 14.82 -11.62 -4.56
C ASP A 550 16.05 -10.81 -5.03
N ALA A 551 16.45 -9.77 -4.30
CA ALA A 551 17.52 -8.84 -4.70
C ALA A 551 18.98 -9.39 -4.57
N ASP A 552 19.23 -10.66 -4.89
CA ASP A 552 20.57 -11.30 -4.91
C ASP A 552 20.79 -12.30 -6.08
N THR A 553 19.86 -12.37 -7.07
CA THR A 553 19.84 -13.43 -8.11
C THR A 553 20.21 -12.99 -9.54
N SER A 554 20.67 -11.74 -9.77
CA SER A 554 21.18 -11.28 -11.07
C SER A 554 22.68 -10.94 -11.06
N PHE A 555 23.34 -11.32 -12.17
CA PHE A 555 24.79 -11.25 -12.46
C PHE A 555 25.71 -12.31 -11.82
N HIS A 556 26.72 -12.68 -12.62
CA HIS A 556 27.55 -13.90 -12.52
C HIS A 556 28.39 -14.04 -11.24
N PRO A 557 28.77 -15.28 -10.86
CA PRO A 557 29.44 -15.57 -9.59
C PRO A 557 30.86 -14.98 -9.52
N ILE A 558 31.01 -13.94 -8.70
CA ILE A 558 32.30 -13.53 -8.15
C ILE A 558 32.47 -14.22 -6.79
N ASP A 559 33.55 -14.99 -6.68
CA ASP A 559 34.03 -15.78 -5.54
C ASP A 559 33.64 -15.20 -4.16
N ARG A 560 32.60 -15.76 -3.51
CA ARG A 560 32.17 -15.39 -2.15
C ARG A 560 33.08 -16.02 -1.07
N SER A 561 34.39 -15.77 -1.15
CA SER A 561 35.32 -15.99 -0.04
C SER A 561 35.75 -14.65 0.59
N THR A 562 35.67 -14.57 1.93
CA THR A 562 36.03 -13.41 2.77
C THR A 562 35.32 -12.07 2.50
N SER A 563 34.11 -11.88 3.04
CA SER A 563 33.62 -10.52 3.37
C SER A 563 32.70 -10.47 4.61
N HIS A 564 33.30 -10.39 5.80
CA HIS A 564 32.58 -9.93 6.99
C HIS A 564 32.32 -8.42 6.86
N ARG A 565 31.16 -8.03 6.31
CA ARG A 565 30.77 -6.61 6.22
C ARG A 565 30.37 -6.06 7.60
N ASN A 566 30.97 -4.93 7.99
CA ASN A 566 30.75 -4.29 9.29
C ASN A 566 29.38 -3.61 9.37
N PHE A 567 28.53 -4.03 10.31
CA PHE A 567 27.29 -3.31 10.72
C PHE A 567 27.59 -2.04 11.56
N GLY A 568 28.44 -1.16 11.03
CA GLY A 568 29.01 -0.01 11.75
C GLY A 568 28.33 1.35 11.50
N GLY A 569 27.11 1.37 10.93
CA GLY A 569 26.47 2.60 10.45
C GLY A 569 25.05 2.85 10.98
N ILE A 570 24.53 4.06 10.72
CA ILE A 570 23.19 4.51 11.14
C ILE A 570 22.09 3.57 10.63
N HIS A 571 22.20 3.08 9.39
CA HIS A 571 21.26 2.10 8.81
C HIS A 571 21.12 0.86 9.70
N GLY A 572 22.23 0.23 10.10
CA GLY A 572 22.24 -0.92 11.01
C GLY A 572 21.96 -0.58 12.48
N MET A 573 21.74 0.69 12.83
CA MET A 573 21.17 1.09 14.12
C MET A 573 19.65 1.28 14.00
N TRP A 574 19.17 1.86 12.90
CA TRP A 574 17.76 1.97 12.57
C TRP A 574 17.12 0.59 12.43
N GLU A 575 17.69 -0.29 11.61
CA GLU A 575 17.29 -1.69 11.37
C GLU A 575 17.02 -2.45 12.70
N ARG A 576 17.97 -2.40 13.65
CA ARG A 576 17.83 -3.02 14.98
C ARG A 576 16.82 -2.35 15.92
N ILE A 577 16.45 -1.09 15.68
CA ILE A 577 15.38 -0.41 16.44
C ILE A 577 14.02 -0.72 15.79
N ASP A 578 13.98 -0.71 14.46
CA ASP A 578 12.81 -0.99 13.64
C ASP A 578 12.29 -2.40 13.86
N GLU A 579 13.12 -3.41 13.58
CA GLU A 579 12.77 -4.83 13.75
C GLU A 579 12.41 -5.19 15.19
N LYS A 580 13.08 -4.59 16.19
CA LYS A 580 12.90 -4.95 17.60
C LYS A 580 11.75 -4.22 18.29
N TYR A 581 11.39 -3.02 17.84
CA TYR A 581 10.42 -2.16 18.52
C TYR A 581 9.35 -1.57 17.60
N LEU A 582 9.69 -1.10 16.39
CA LEU A 582 8.73 -0.39 15.54
C LEU A 582 7.86 -1.36 14.73
N LYS A 583 8.45 -2.31 13.98
CA LYS A 583 7.68 -3.34 13.24
C LYS A 583 6.70 -4.12 14.16
N PRO A 584 7.12 -4.66 15.32
CA PRO A 584 6.22 -5.32 16.28
C PRO A 584 5.05 -4.46 16.79
N LEU A 585 5.20 -3.14 16.86
CA LEU A 585 4.14 -2.22 17.32
C LEU A 585 3.27 -1.70 16.18
N PHE A 586 3.86 -1.34 15.05
CA PHE A 586 3.21 -0.53 14.00
C PHE A 586 3.00 -1.25 12.65
N GLY A 587 3.54 -2.46 12.46
CA GLY A 587 3.33 -3.28 11.25
C GLY A 587 4.62 -3.89 10.73
N GLY A 588 4.56 -5.15 10.28
CA GLY A 588 5.71 -5.90 9.75
C GLY A 588 6.33 -6.90 10.74
N LEU A 589 7.08 -7.88 10.21
CA LEU A 589 7.75 -8.94 10.97
C LEU A 589 9.24 -8.62 11.25
N PRO A 590 9.82 -9.03 12.39
CA PRO A 590 11.25 -8.90 12.69
C PRO A 590 12.12 -9.92 11.93
N ARG A 591 13.30 -9.49 11.49
CA ARG A 591 14.23 -10.34 10.72
C ARG A 591 14.93 -11.43 11.52
N ASP A 592 15.18 -11.22 12.81
CA ASP A 592 15.60 -12.28 13.74
C ASP A 592 14.54 -13.41 13.87
N GLN A 593 13.29 -13.19 13.44
CA GLN A 593 12.26 -14.24 13.33
C GLN A 593 12.12 -14.82 11.92
N GLN A 594 12.83 -14.28 10.93
CA GLN A 594 12.93 -14.84 9.57
C GLN A 594 14.11 -15.83 9.43
N HIS A 595 15.20 -15.67 10.22
CA HIS A 595 16.36 -16.58 10.19
C HIS A 595 16.89 -17.00 11.59
N PRO A 596 16.23 -17.93 12.30
CA PRO A 596 16.74 -18.46 13.58
C PRO A 596 17.97 -19.38 13.44
N SER A 597 18.19 -19.99 12.27
CA SER A 597 19.14 -21.09 12.07
C SER A 597 20.62 -20.67 12.01
N GLU A 598 20.95 -19.56 11.34
CA GLU A 598 22.35 -19.13 11.16
C GLU A 598 23.03 -18.73 12.47
N GLN A 599 22.36 -17.99 13.35
CA GLN A 599 22.99 -17.50 14.59
C GLN A 599 23.35 -18.67 15.53
N ALA A 600 22.54 -19.74 15.52
CA ALA A 600 22.82 -20.97 16.26
C ALA A 600 24.04 -21.73 15.69
N SER A 601 24.15 -21.85 14.36
CA SER A 601 25.28 -22.52 13.72
C SER A 601 26.60 -21.77 13.93
N ILE A 602 26.60 -20.44 13.79
CA ILE A 602 27.78 -19.59 14.02
C ILE A 602 28.26 -19.68 15.48
N ALA A 603 27.34 -19.75 16.45
CA ALA A 603 27.68 -19.96 17.86
C ALA A 603 28.27 -21.36 18.15
N ALA A 604 27.82 -22.39 17.42
CA ALA A 604 28.40 -23.74 17.50
C ALA A 604 29.80 -23.79 16.87
N VAL A 605 29.97 -23.22 15.66
CA VAL A 605 31.26 -23.16 14.95
C VAL A 605 32.31 -22.39 15.76
N LYS A 606 31.95 -21.28 16.42
CA LYS A 606 32.87 -20.57 17.32
C LYS A 606 33.30 -21.36 18.56
N ARG A 607 32.53 -22.38 19.00
CA ARG A 607 32.97 -23.33 20.04
C ARG A 607 33.84 -24.47 19.49
N ALA A 608 33.79 -24.74 18.19
CA ALA A 608 34.60 -25.76 17.53
C ALA A 608 35.97 -25.25 17.04
N MET A 609 36.17 -23.92 16.98
CA MET A 609 37.35 -23.27 16.37
C MET A 609 38.37 -22.66 17.35
N ASP A 610 38.38 -23.06 18.63
CA ASP A 610 39.45 -22.68 19.57
C ASP A 610 40.39 -23.88 19.84
N PRO A 611 41.57 -23.95 19.18
CA PRO A 611 42.50 -25.07 19.31
C PRO A 611 43.47 -24.90 20.50
N SER A 612 42.99 -24.45 21.67
CA SER A 612 43.88 -24.12 22.80
C SER A 612 43.44 -24.62 24.20
N THR A 613 43.47 -25.95 24.43
CA THR A 613 44.26 -26.57 25.53
C THR A 613 44.07 -28.10 25.63
N THR A 614 45.05 -28.77 26.25
CA THR A 614 45.18 -30.24 26.30
C THR A 614 44.92 -30.87 27.66
N SER A 615 44.58 -32.16 27.64
CA SER A 615 44.84 -33.19 28.69
C SER A 615 43.75 -33.43 29.76
N PRO A 616 43.24 -34.68 29.91
CA PRO A 616 42.36 -35.08 31.00
C PRO A 616 43.11 -35.85 32.11
N ARG A 617 43.01 -35.41 33.39
CA ARG A 617 43.24 -36.32 34.54
C ARG A 617 42.78 -35.81 35.93
N HIS A 618 41.91 -36.61 36.55
CA HIS A 618 41.86 -37.03 37.97
C HIS A 618 42.02 -36.05 39.16
N ARG A 619 41.20 -36.35 40.21
CA ARG A 619 41.33 -35.98 41.65
C ARG A 619 41.01 -34.52 42.02
N SER A 620 40.53 -34.19 43.24
CA SER A 620 39.79 -34.98 44.25
C SER A 620 39.26 -34.12 45.42
N ARG A 621 38.08 -34.46 45.97
CA ARG A 621 37.76 -34.51 47.42
C ARG A 621 38.06 -33.28 48.33
N SER A 622 37.04 -32.46 48.60
CA SER A 622 36.63 -31.92 49.94
C SER A 622 35.42 -30.99 49.71
N GLN A 623 34.21 -31.15 50.26
CA GLN A 623 33.78 -31.23 51.67
C GLN A 623 34.04 -29.93 52.48
N LYS A 624 32.98 -29.14 52.74
CA LYS A 624 32.49 -28.69 54.09
C LYS A 624 31.56 -27.45 54.05
N HIS A 625 30.43 -27.54 54.76
CA HIS A 625 29.72 -26.47 55.52
C HIS A 625 29.24 -25.19 54.78
N LYS A 626 28.25 -24.40 55.26
CA LYS A 626 27.25 -24.47 56.37
C LYS A 626 26.01 -23.71 55.84
N GLN A 627 24.77 -24.23 55.96
CA GLN A 627 23.89 -24.19 57.13
C GLN A 627 23.44 -22.77 57.56
N SER A 628 22.12 -22.55 57.60
CA SER A 628 21.43 -21.28 57.87
C SER A 628 21.07 -21.07 59.36
N PRO A 629 20.62 -19.84 59.71
CA PRO A 629 19.51 -19.62 60.65
C PRO A 629 18.53 -18.52 60.16
N LYS A 630 17.30 -18.29 60.66
CA LYS A 630 16.31 -18.96 61.56
C LYS A 630 14.92 -18.28 61.30
N LEU A 631 13.77 -18.96 61.33
CA LEU A 631 12.82 -19.17 62.48
C LEU A 631 12.40 -17.89 63.27
N SER A 632 11.15 -17.69 63.73
CA SER A 632 9.86 -18.43 63.57
C SER A 632 8.67 -17.80 64.34
N SER A 633 7.43 -18.20 63.99
CA SER A 633 6.25 -18.43 64.91
C SER A 633 5.57 -17.20 65.59
N PRO A 634 4.34 -17.30 66.18
CA PRO A 634 3.49 -18.47 66.50
C PRO A 634 2.03 -18.44 65.95
N GLN A 635 1.06 -19.07 66.64
CA GLN A 635 -0.13 -19.75 66.07
C GLN A 635 -1.51 -19.26 66.58
N SER A 636 -2.55 -19.36 65.72
CA SER A 636 -3.97 -19.75 66.01
C SER A 636 -4.80 -18.93 67.04
N PRO A 637 -6.13 -19.20 67.25
CA PRO A 637 -7.14 -20.00 66.52
C PRO A 637 -8.21 -19.08 65.84
N SER A 638 -9.45 -19.43 65.43
CA SER A 638 -10.34 -20.61 65.60
C SER A 638 -11.40 -20.74 64.46
N SER A 639 -12.05 -21.91 64.37
CA SER A 639 -13.30 -22.21 63.61
C SER A 639 -14.57 -21.81 64.40
N PRO A 640 -15.86 -22.11 64.04
CA PRO A 640 -16.43 -22.94 62.93
C PRO A 640 -17.72 -22.39 62.25
N VAL A 641 -18.54 -23.27 61.64
CA VAL A 641 -19.95 -23.11 61.13
C VAL A 641 -20.10 -22.42 59.76
N SER A 642 -20.78 -22.91 58.69
CA SER A 642 -21.64 -24.10 58.35
C SER A 642 -23.18 -23.95 58.32
N MET A 643 -23.74 -23.45 57.20
CA MET A 643 -25.13 -23.62 56.66
C MET A 643 -25.17 -22.90 55.29
N SER A 644 -25.83 -23.30 54.18
CA SER A 644 -26.99 -24.17 53.88
C SER A 644 -28.34 -23.61 54.39
N LEU A 645 -29.49 -23.71 53.71
CA LEU A 645 -30.02 -24.63 52.69
C LEU A 645 -31.07 -23.89 51.78
N ALA A 646 -31.92 -24.63 51.04
CA ALA A 646 -33.00 -24.16 50.13
C ALA A 646 -32.52 -23.52 48.79
N GLU A 647 -32.53 -24.16 47.60
CA GLU A 647 -33.31 -25.27 46.98
C GLU A 647 -34.64 -24.84 46.30
N VAL A 648 -35.11 -25.64 45.32
CA VAL A 648 -36.27 -25.41 44.42
C VAL A 648 -35.96 -24.32 43.35
N ALA A 649 -35.87 -24.57 42.03
CA ALA A 649 -36.86 -25.08 41.05
C ALA A 649 -38.02 -24.06 40.79
N GLU A 650 -38.69 -23.98 39.63
CA GLU A 650 -38.78 -24.90 38.49
C GLU A 650 -39.23 -24.16 37.19
N ASN A 651 -38.87 -24.68 36.01
CA ASN A 651 -39.51 -24.66 34.67
C ASN A 651 -40.16 -23.42 33.97
N HIS A 652 -40.13 -23.54 32.62
CA HIS A 652 -41.04 -23.07 31.56
C HIS A 652 -41.11 -21.61 31.06
N ASP A 653 -40.68 -21.50 29.80
CA ASP A 653 -41.44 -21.00 28.63
C ASP A 653 -42.80 -20.31 28.84
N ALA A 654 -42.90 -19.08 28.33
CA ALA A 654 -43.95 -18.66 27.39
C ALA A 654 -43.54 -17.36 26.67
N ALA A 655 -44.16 -17.07 25.53
CA ALA A 655 -44.08 -15.77 24.86
C ALA A 655 -45.32 -14.90 25.20
N GLU A 656 -45.31 -13.67 24.68
CA GLU A 656 -46.39 -12.67 24.73
C GLU A 656 -46.67 -11.97 26.08
N ASN A 657 -46.97 -10.66 25.98
CA ASN A 657 -47.54 -9.75 26.99
C ASN A 657 -46.63 -8.84 27.84
N VAL A 658 -45.76 -8.05 27.19
CA VAL A 658 -45.47 -6.66 27.64
C VAL A 658 -45.42 -5.72 26.42
N LEU A 659 -46.57 -5.44 25.80
CA LEU A 659 -46.69 -4.52 24.65
C LEU A 659 -47.97 -3.67 24.75
N GLU A 660 -48.29 -3.12 25.93
CA GLU A 660 -49.43 -2.18 26.06
C GLU A 660 -49.30 -1.04 27.09
N GLU A 661 -48.44 -1.11 28.11
CA GLU A 661 -48.32 -0.06 29.14
C GLU A 661 -47.08 0.84 28.94
N GLY A 662 -46.99 1.50 27.78
CA GLY A 662 -45.90 2.43 27.44
C GLY A 662 -46.29 3.66 26.61
N LEU A 663 -47.44 3.63 25.92
CA LEU A 663 -47.87 4.67 24.98
C LEU A 663 -49.17 5.38 25.41
N ARG A 664 -49.23 5.92 26.65
CA ARG A 664 -50.39 6.72 27.07
C ARG A 664 -50.15 7.78 28.16
N LYS A 665 -49.35 8.82 27.88
CA LYS A 665 -49.41 10.18 28.48
C LYS A 665 -48.42 11.16 27.82
N ARG A 666 -48.77 12.45 27.79
CA ARG A 666 -47.92 13.62 27.45
C ARG A 666 -47.61 13.86 25.96
N GLU A 667 -48.63 13.77 25.12
CA GLU A 667 -49.10 15.03 24.51
C GLU A 667 -50.19 15.63 25.44
N GLU A 668 -50.64 16.86 25.17
CA GLU A 668 -51.56 17.65 26.03
C GLU A 668 -51.02 18.05 27.42
N HIS A 669 -50.23 19.13 27.48
CA HIS A 669 -50.43 20.25 28.43
C HIS A 669 -49.32 21.32 28.28
N ASP A 670 -49.57 22.39 27.53
CA ASP A 670 -48.93 23.69 27.80
C ASP A 670 -49.77 24.86 27.24
N GLU A 671 -50.79 25.28 27.99
CA GLU A 671 -51.43 26.59 27.82
C GLU A 671 -51.41 27.35 29.16
N GLY A 672 -50.92 28.59 29.12
CA GLY A 672 -51.33 29.67 30.01
C GLY A 672 -50.88 29.62 31.48
N LYS A 673 -49.77 30.32 31.79
CA LYS A 673 -49.64 31.09 33.05
C LYS A 673 -48.55 32.18 32.99
N ASP A 674 -48.98 33.42 32.84
CA ASP A 674 -48.15 34.59 33.11
C ASP A 674 -47.76 34.70 34.59
N ARG A 675 -46.56 35.26 34.84
CA ARG A 675 -46.36 36.36 35.82
C ARG A 675 -44.99 37.01 35.70
N HIS A 676 -44.96 38.33 35.91
CA HIS A 676 -43.77 39.17 35.74
C HIS A 676 -42.70 38.99 36.84
N SER A 677 -41.44 39.22 36.48
CA SER A 677 -40.57 40.18 37.20
C SER A 677 -39.41 40.63 36.28
N VAL A 678 -38.77 41.77 36.59
CA VAL A 678 -37.85 42.48 35.67
C VAL A 678 -36.51 42.77 36.33
N VAL A 679 -35.40 42.38 35.69
CA VAL A 679 -34.06 42.98 35.88
C VAL A 679 -33.33 43.01 34.54
N PRO A 680 -32.81 44.18 34.07
CA PRO A 680 -32.07 44.26 32.80
C PRO A 680 -30.56 44.02 32.97
N ARG A 681 -29.88 43.62 31.88
CA ARG A 681 -28.43 43.77 31.74
C ARG A 681 -28.08 44.52 30.45
N ARG A 682 -27.06 45.38 30.56
CA ARG A 682 -26.54 46.22 29.46
C ARG A 682 -25.96 45.35 28.35
N GLY A 683 -26.17 45.75 27.10
CA GLY A 683 -25.30 45.34 26.00
C GLY A 683 -23.99 46.14 26.02
N SER A 684 -22.93 45.52 25.52
CA SER A 684 -21.73 46.21 25.02
C SER A 684 -21.39 45.63 23.65
N GLY A 685 -21.65 46.40 22.59
CA GLY A 685 -21.21 46.04 21.25
C GLY A 685 -19.70 46.19 21.15
N TRP A 686 -19.03 45.18 20.60
CA TRP A 686 -17.59 45.24 20.33
C TRP A 686 -17.36 45.75 18.92
N SER A 687 -16.58 46.83 18.81
CA SER A 687 -16.10 47.36 17.53
C SER A 687 -15.08 46.42 16.90
N LEU A 688 -15.02 46.38 15.57
CA LEU A 688 -13.93 45.71 14.87
C LEU A 688 -12.63 46.48 15.12
N THR A 689 -11.69 45.83 15.81
CA THR A 689 -10.29 46.25 15.92
C THR A 689 -9.42 45.42 14.97
N PRO A 690 -8.14 45.78 14.72
CA PRO A 690 -7.30 45.09 13.74
C PRO A 690 -7.01 43.59 14.01
N ASN A 691 -7.45 43.05 15.15
CA ASN A 691 -7.22 41.67 15.59
C ASN A 691 -8.04 40.61 14.83
N GLY A 692 -8.64 40.96 13.68
CA GLY A 692 -9.40 40.01 12.84
C GLY A 692 -8.53 38.86 12.31
N ALA A 693 -7.30 39.17 11.87
CA ALA A 693 -6.34 38.19 11.37
C ALA A 693 -5.84 37.27 12.49
N THR A 694 -5.42 37.82 13.63
CA THR A 694 -4.93 37.03 14.78
C THR A 694 -6.04 36.18 15.39
N ASN A 695 -7.28 36.68 15.46
CA ASN A 695 -8.41 35.86 15.90
C ASN A 695 -8.73 34.73 14.92
N TYR A 696 -8.64 34.94 13.60
CA TYR A 696 -8.78 33.85 12.62
C TYR A 696 -7.66 32.81 12.79
N GLU A 697 -6.40 33.24 12.92
CA GLU A 697 -5.25 32.36 13.15
C GLU A 697 -5.41 31.56 14.46
N HIS A 698 -5.87 32.21 15.54
CA HIS A 698 -6.22 31.53 16.79
C HIS A 698 -7.41 30.57 16.63
N TRP A 699 -8.46 30.90 15.88
CA TRP A 699 -9.58 29.99 15.63
C TRP A 699 -9.18 28.79 14.77
N VAL A 700 -8.35 28.97 13.74
CA VAL A 700 -7.82 27.84 12.93
C VAL A 700 -6.90 26.97 13.80
N LYS A 701 -5.98 27.57 14.58
CA LYS A 701 -5.14 26.82 15.52
C LYS A 701 -5.95 26.13 16.62
N PHE A 702 -7.05 26.72 17.09
CA PHE A 702 -7.96 26.10 18.06
C PHE A 702 -8.83 25.01 17.43
N ILE A 703 -9.24 25.14 16.17
CA ILE A 703 -9.95 24.10 15.41
C ILE A 703 -8.99 22.95 15.04
N ALA A 704 -7.70 23.22 14.84
CA ALA A 704 -6.70 22.20 14.52
C ALA A 704 -6.11 21.49 15.74
N LEU A 705 -5.85 22.21 16.85
CA LEU A 705 -5.64 21.61 18.16
C LEU A 705 -6.92 20.91 18.65
N GLY A 706 -8.08 21.43 18.25
CA GLY A 706 -9.39 20.82 18.46
C GLY A 706 -9.61 19.59 17.58
N SER A 707 -9.06 19.52 16.36
CA SER A 707 -9.15 18.34 15.50
C SER A 707 -8.12 17.30 15.90
N LEU A 708 -6.91 17.70 16.32
CA LEU A 708 -5.96 16.84 17.02
C LEU A 708 -6.60 16.31 18.33
N GLY A 709 -7.29 17.17 19.07
CA GLY A 709 -8.04 16.83 20.26
C GLY A 709 -9.21 15.88 19.98
N VAL A 710 -9.94 16.07 18.89
CA VAL A 710 -11.01 15.16 18.41
C VAL A 710 -10.42 13.86 17.87
N TRP A 711 -9.22 13.86 17.28
CA TRP A 711 -8.52 12.66 16.82
C TRP A 711 -7.97 11.87 18.02
N VAL A 712 -7.46 12.56 19.06
CA VAL A 712 -7.10 11.96 20.35
C VAL A 712 -8.33 11.48 21.12
N ILE A 713 -9.45 12.22 21.08
CA ILE A 713 -10.73 11.77 21.66
C ILE A 713 -11.29 10.60 20.85
N PHE A 714 -11.11 10.55 19.53
CA PHE A 714 -11.49 9.42 18.69
C PHE A 714 -10.63 8.19 19.00
N VAL A 715 -9.30 8.34 19.11
CA VAL A 715 -8.38 7.31 19.62
C VAL A 715 -8.80 6.84 21.01
N LEU A 716 -9.10 7.74 21.95
CA LEU A 716 -9.54 7.40 23.30
C LEU A 716 -10.95 6.79 23.34
N PHE A 717 -11.83 7.12 22.39
CA PHE A 717 -13.15 6.52 22.25
C PHE A 717 -13.07 5.13 21.61
N PHE A 718 -12.19 4.94 20.62
CA PHE A 718 -11.82 3.63 20.07
C PHE A 718 -11.14 2.76 21.14
N TRP A 719 -10.31 3.35 22.00
CA TRP A 719 -9.73 2.67 23.16
C TRP A 719 -10.78 2.31 24.22
N HIS A 720 -11.76 3.18 24.47
CA HIS A 720 -12.83 2.94 25.44
C HIS A 720 -13.94 2.01 24.92
N THR A 721 -14.06 1.83 23.60
CA THR A 721 -14.99 0.86 22.96
C THR A 721 -14.30 -0.46 22.60
N GLY A 722 -13.01 -0.43 22.26
CA GLY A 722 -12.16 -1.59 21.99
C GLY A 722 -11.68 -2.34 23.25
N VAL A 723 -11.88 -1.78 24.45
CA VAL A 723 -11.69 -2.50 25.73
C VAL A 723 -13.06 -2.82 26.36
N ALA A 724 -13.86 -3.57 25.61
CA ALA A 724 -14.98 -4.35 26.14
C ALA A 724 -14.59 -5.85 26.10
N PRO A 725 -14.63 -6.60 27.21
CA PRO A 725 -14.42 -8.05 27.15
C PRO A 725 -15.53 -8.68 26.30
N ALA A 726 -15.16 -9.62 25.42
CA ALA A 726 -16.07 -10.25 24.47
C ALA A 726 -17.36 -10.72 25.17
N SER A 727 -18.46 -10.01 24.91
CA SER A 727 -19.73 -10.28 25.58
C SER A 727 -20.27 -11.62 25.09
N THR A 728 -20.83 -12.40 26.01
CA THR A 728 -21.28 -13.77 25.73
C THR A 728 -22.55 -13.80 24.89
N GLY A 729 -22.37 -13.57 23.58
CA GLY A 729 -23.35 -13.87 22.56
C GLY A 729 -23.86 -15.31 22.76
N LYS A 730 -25.17 -15.48 22.86
CA LYS A 730 -25.79 -16.76 23.18
C LYS A 730 -25.46 -17.77 22.10
N GLN A 731 -24.52 -18.68 22.38
CA GLN A 731 -24.33 -19.87 21.57
C GLN A 731 -25.64 -20.65 21.52
N THR A 732 -26.27 -20.70 20.33
CA THR A 732 -26.96 -21.91 19.92
C THR A 732 -25.97 -23.05 20.03
N LYS A 733 -26.19 -23.97 20.97
CA LYS A 733 -25.27 -25.09 21.26
C LYS A 733 -25.29 -26.12 20.12
N ALA A 734 -24.63 -25.78 19.02
CA ALA A 734 -24.00 -26.77 18.17
C ALA A 734 -23.09 -27.62 19.07
N ARG A 735 -23.25 -28.94 18.99
CA ARG A 735 -22.77 -29.88 20.00
C ARG A 735 -21.27 -30.15 19.79
N THR A 736 -20.41 -29.28 20.33
CA THR A 736 -18.95 -29.39 20.29
C THR A 736 -18.46 -30.61 21.06
N ASN A 737 -18.61 -31.78 20.46
CA ASN A 737 -17.86 -32.97 20.79
C ASN A 737 -16.38 -32.74 20.45
N ASN A 738 -15.51 -33.59 21.00
CA ASN A 738 -14.06 -33.48 20.82
C ASN A 738 -13.68 -33.99 19.43
N ILE A 739 -13.63 -33.11 18.41
CA ILE A 739 -13.52 -33.49 16.98
C ILE A 739 -12.35 -34.44 16.71
N ASN A 740 -11.23 -34.25 17.40
CA ASN A 740 -10.01 -35.07 17.29
C ASN A 740 -9.98 -36.34 18.17
N SER A 741 -11.12 -36.82 18.69
CA SER A 741 -11.21 -38.18 19.24
C SER A 741 -11.12 -39.23 18.12
N GLN A 742 -10.38 -40.33 18.32
CA GLN A 742 -10.35 -41.44 17.37
C GLN A 742 -11.78 -41.95 17.09
N PRO A 743 -12.30 -41.84 15.85
CA PRO A 743 -13.64 -42.29 15.50
C PRO A 743 -13.70 -43.81 15.51
N SER A 744 -14.79 -44.39 16.02
CA SER A 744 -14.87 -45.83 16.23
C SER A 744 -15.84 -46.50 15.26
N ILE A 745 -15.54 -47.73 14.86
CA ILE A 745 -16.48 -48.58 14.09
C ILE A 745 -17.70 -48.97 14.95
N LEU A 746 -17.66 -48.74 16.27
CA LEU A 746 -18.77 -48.95 17.21
C LEU A 746 -19.77 -47.78 17.21
N ASP A 747 -19.44 -46.65 16.57
CA ASP A 747 -20.29 -45.44 16.54
C ASP A 747 -21.55 -45.63 15.67
N GLY A 748 -21.61 -46.72 14.90
CA GLY A 748 -22.72 -47.10 14.02
C GLY A 748 -22.35 -47.08 12.54
N PHE A 749 -23.22 -47.64 11.70
CA PHE A 749 -23.11 -47.53 10.24
C PHE A 749 -24.25 -46.63 9.71
N PRO A 750 -23.95 -45.59 8.92
CA PRO A 750 -24.98 -44.83 8.20
C PRO A 750 -25.51 -45.65 7.00
N ASP A 751 -26.59 -45.18 6.37
CA ASP A 751 -27.15 -45.79 5.15
C ASP A 751 -26.33 -45.45 3.89
N GLU A 752 -25.88 -44.20 3.78
CA GLU A 752 -24.92 -43.71 2.78
C GLU A 752 -24.13 -42.50 3.35
N THR A 753 -23.10 -42.02 2.66
CA THR A 753 -22.20 -40.98 3.20
C THR A 753 -21.56 -40.14 2.10
N SER A 754 -21.67 -38.82 2.24
CA SER A 754 -21.00 -37.84 1.39
C SER A 754 -19.70 -37.33 2.01
N PHE A 755 -18.71 -36.99 1.19
CA PHE A 755 -17.52 -36.22 1.59
C PHE A 755 -17.05 -35.29 0.45
N ILE A 756 -16.13 -34.38 0.77
CA ILE A 756 -15.47 -33.47 -0.19
C ILE A 756 -13.99 -33.86 -0.33
N ALA A 757 -13.41 -33.72 -1.52
CA ALA A 757 -11.98 -33.90 -1.74
C ALA A 757 -11.39 -32.78 -2.61
N PHE A 758 -10.38 -32.09 -2.10
CA PHE A 758 -9.60 -31.07 -2.81
C PHE A 758 -8.27 -30.78 -2.10
N GLY A 759 -7.33 -30.15 -2.79
CA GLY A 759 -6.07 -29.68 -2.25
C GLY A 759 -5.66 -28.40 -2.98
N ASP A 760 -4.41 -27.97 -2.77
CA ASP A 760 -3.83 -26.86 -3.54
C ASP A 760 -4.64 -25.58 -3.33
N PHE A 761 -5.01 -25.38 -2.07
CA PHE A 761 -5.63 -24.20 -1.48
C PHE A 761 -4.67 -23.57 -0.47
N GLY A 762 -5.11 -22.58 0.29
CA GLY A 762 -4.24 -21.95 1.29
C GLY A 762 -3.39 -20.81 0.73
N THR A 763 -3.74 -20.31 -0.45
CA THR A 763 -3.22 -19.06 -1.04
C THR A 763 -3.64 -17.82 -0.25
N GLY A 764 -4.82 -17.86 0.40
CA GLY A 764 -5.47 -16.69 0.98
C GLY A 764 -6.15 -15.78 -0.05
N ASP A 765 -6.08 -16.13 -1.34
CA ASP A 765 -6.48 -15.27 -2.46
C ASP A 765 -7.97 -15.39 -2.84
N GLU A 766 -8.42 -14.53 -3.76
CA GLU A 766 -9.79 -14.53 -4.27
C GLU A 766 -10.15 -15.83 -5.02
N ASN A 767 -9.19 -16.55 -5.62
CA ASN A 767 -9.48 -17.85 -6.25
C ASN A 767 -9.81 -18.92 -5.21
N GLN A 768 -9.03 -19.04 -4.12
CA GLN A 768 -9.41 -19.90 -2.99
C GLN A 768 -10.75 -19.45 -2.39
N ARG A 769 -10.96 -18.15 -2.21
CA ARG A 769 -12.20 -17.61 -1.64
C ARG A 769 -13.44 -17.99 -2.47
N ARG A 770 -13.33 -17.94 -3.80
CA ARG A 770 -14.39 -18.38 -4.72
C ARG A 770 -14.66 -19.89 -4.61
N VAL A 771 -13.63 -20.71 -4.44
CA VAL A 771 -13.80 -22.15 -4.16
C VAL A 771 -14.46 -22.39 -2.80
N ALA A 772 -14.08 -21.65 -1.76
CA ALA A 772 -14.69 -21.72 -0.43
C ALA A 772 -16.18 -21.34 -0.43
N LEU A 773 -16.55 -20.29 -1.17
CA LEU A 773 -17.95 -19.89 -1.38
C LEU A 773 -18.73 -20.93 -2.21
N ALA A 774 -18.10 -21.52 -3.22
CA ALA A 774 -18.71 -22.60 -4.00
C ALA A 774 -18.90 -23.89 -3.17
N LEU A 775 -17.99 -24.18 -2.25
CA LEU A 775 -18.12 -25.25 -1.25
C LEU A 775 -19.28 -24.99 -0.29
N GLU A 776 -19.41 -23.77 0.25
CA GLU A 776 -20.53 -23.36 1.10
C GLU A 776 -21.88 -23.54 0.38
N ASN A 777 -22.01 -22.98 -0.83
CA ASN A 777 -23.23 -23.09 -1.64
C ASN A 777 -23.57 -24.54 -2.00
N TYR A 778 -22.60 -25.33 -2.46
CA TYR A 778 -22.82 -26.72 -2.85
C TYR A 778 -23.17 -27.60 -1.63
N THR A 779 -22.37 -27.52 -0.57
CA THR A 779 -22.63 -28.32 0.65
C THR A 779 -23.95 -27.93 1.31
N ALA A 780 -24.42 -26.69 1.20
CA ALA A 780 -25.76 -26.29 1.64
C ALA A 780 -26.86 -27.16 1.00
N THR A 781 -26.74 -27.47 -0.29
CA THR A 781 -27.69 -28.35 -1.02
C THR A 781 -27.47 -29.84 -0.83
N MET A 782 -26.28 -30.27 -0.38
CA MET A 782 -25.91 -31.68 -0.30
C MET A 782 -26.62 -32.41 0.85
N ASP A 783 -27.24 -33.54 0.52
CA ASP A 783 -27.94 -34.48 1.40
C ASP A 783 -27.53 -35.93 1.00
N PRO A 784 -26.95 -36.74 1.92
CA PRO A 784 -26.51 -36.34 3.26
C PRO A 784 -25.39 -35.27 3.19
N PRO A 785 -25.29 -34.39 4.22
CA PRO A 785 -24.21 -33.42 4.34
C PRO A 785 -22.82 -34.11 4.42
N PRO A 786 -21.72 -33.38 4.16
CA PRO A 786 -20.39 -33.99 4.17
C PRO A 786 -20.05 -34.50 5.59
N ALA A 787 -19.55 -35.73 5.70
CA ALA A 787 -19.15 -36.34 6.97
C ALA A 787 -17.69 -36.01 7.36
N PHE A 788 -16.88 -35.64 6.38
CA PHE A 788 -15.47 -35.24 6.50
C PHE A 788 -14.99 -34.58 5.19
N VAL A 789 -13.78 -34.04 5.21
CA VAL A 789 -13.06 -33.54 4.03
C VAL A 789 -11.76 -34.34 3.83
N LEU A 790 -11.42 -34.65 2.58
CA LEU A 790 -10.10 -35.10 2.16
C LEU A 790 -9.31 -33.88 1.68
N SER A 791 -8.26 -33.51 2.40
CA SER A 791 -7.34 -32.46 1.97
C SER A 791 -6.11 -33.08 1.31
N THR A 792 -5.96 -32.88 0.00
CA THR A 792 -4.94 -33.57 -0.82
C THR A 792 -3.59 -32.86 -0.86
N GLY A 793 -3.20 -32.22 0.24
CA GLY A 793 -1.93 -31.49 0.40
C GLY A 793 -1.95 -30.05 -0.10
N ASP A 794 -0.93 -29.31 0.33
CA ASP A 794 -0.78 -27.86 0.26
C ASP A 794 -1.95 -27.16 0.95
N GLN A 795 -1.81 -27.07 2.28
CA GLN A 795 -2.78 -26.41 3.16
C GLN A 795 -2.58 -24.89 3.20
N ILE A 796 -1.33 -24.46 2.97
CA ILE A 796 -0.82 -23.08 3.04
C ILE A 796 0.29 -22.94 1.99
N TYR A 797 0.17 -21.98 1.06
CA TYR A 797 1.19 -21.75 0.02
C TYR A 797 2.38 -20.90 0.49
N GLY A 798 3.42 -20.87 -0.35
CA GLY A 798 4.72 -20.29 -0.01
C GLY A 798 5.62 -21.40 0.52
N HIS A 799 5.70 -21.52 1.84
CA HIS A 799 6.54 -22.54 2.51
C HIS A 799 5.79 -23.19 3.69
N GLY A 800 4.51 -23.51 3.52
CA GLY A 800 3.72 -24.20 4.54
C GLY A 800 3.54 -23.37 5.82
N ILE A 801 3.71 -24.00 6.99
CA ILE A 801 3.69 -23.33 8.29
C ILE A 801 4.95 -23.62 9.08
N GLU A 802 5.48 -22.63 9.79
CA GLU A 802 6.66 -22.80 10.66
C GLU A 802 6.27 -22.98 12.15
N SER A 803 4.97 -22.82 12.49
CA SER A 803 4.48 -23.00 13.86
C SER A 803 3.02 -23.44 13.94
N ALA A 804 2.64 -24.16 15.00
CA ALA A 804 1.23 -24.50 15.26
C ALA A 804 0.35 -23.27 15.57
N ASN A 805 0.95 -22.10 15.77
CA ASN A 805 0.26 -20.82 15.95
C ASN A 805 0.60 -19.81 14.82
N ASP A 806 0.98 -20.31 13.65
CA ASP A 806 1.25 -19.50 12.46
C ASP A 806 0.01 -18.68 12.07
N PRO A 807 0.10 -17.34 11.88
CA PRO A 807 -1.03 -16.51 11.47
C PRO A 807 -1.70 -16.97 10.16
N LEU A 808 -0.94 -17.61 9.25
CA LEU A 808 -1.44 -18.11 7.98
C LEU A 808 -2.55 -19.17 8.15
N LEU A 809 -2.48 -19.98 9.23
CA LEU A 809 -3.54 -20.92 9.59
C LEU A 809 -4.88 -20.23 9.78
N SER A 810 -4.88 -19.04 10.38
CA SER A 810 -6.13 -18.32 10.58
C SER A 810 -6.61 -17.73 9.27
N ALA A 811 -5.80 -16.91 8.60
CA ALA A 811 -6.17 -16.22 7.36
C ALA A 811 -6.60 -17.19 6.24
N ASN A 812 -5.78 -18.21 5.96
CA ASN A 812 -5.91 -19.03 4.75
C ASN A 812 -6.68 -20.34 4.99
N PHE A 813 -7.01 -20.69 6.25
CA PHE A 813 -7.78 -21.89 6.59
C PHE A 813 -8.96 -21.61 7.54
N GLU A 814 -8.72 -21.21 8.80
CA GLU A 814 -9.77 -21.12 9.84
C GLU A 814 -10.84 -20.06 9.52
N GLN A 815 -10.44 -18.94 8.90
CA GLN A 815 -11.36 -17.88 8.51
C GLN A 815 -12.04 -18.16 7.17
N MET A 816 -11.37 -18.91 6.29
CA MET A 816 -11.85 -19.27 4.96
C MET A 816 -12.99 -20.31 5.02
N TYR A 817 -12.87 -21.33 5.89
CA TYR A 817 -13.79 -22.47 5.92
C TYR A 817 -14.74 -22.48 7.12
N ARG A 818 -15.25 -21.29 7.51
CA ARG A 818 -16.15 -21.10 8.68
C ARG A 818 -17.56 -21.70 8.57
N ASN A 819 -17.97 -22.20 7.40
CA ASN A 819 -19.34 -22.70 7.20
C ASN A 819 -19.68 -23.86 8.16
N PRO A 820 -20.87 -23.89 8.81
CA PRO A 820 -21.26 -24.95 9.75
C PRO A 820 -21.25 -26.39 9.20
N LYS A 821 -21.50 -26.61 7.90
CA LYS A 821 -21.39 -27.94 7.27
C LYS A 821 -19.94 -28.36 6.99
N LEU A 822 -18.98 -27.43 7.00
CA LEU A 822 -17.54 -27.71 6.88
C LEU A 822 -16.83 -27.91 8.24
N GLN A 823 -17.54 -27.75 9.37
CA GLN A 823 -17.04 -28.02 10.73
C GLN A 823 -17.04 -29.53 11.05
N VAL A 824 -16.39 -30.30 10.17
CA VAL A 824 -16.21 -31.75 10.22
C VAL A 824 -14.71 -32.06 10.20
N PRO A 825 -14.24 -33.30 10.43
CA PRO A 825 -12.82 -33.63 10.37
C PRO A 825 -12.27 -33.48 8.94
N TRP A 826 -11.10 -32.84 8.81
CA TRP A 826 -10.31 -32.77 7.57
C TRP A 826 -9.14 -33.74 7.69
N TYR A 827 -9.09 -34.78 6.84
CA TYR A 827 -7.91 -35.64 6.75
C TYR A 827 -6.87 -34.95 5.88
N VAL A 828 -5.74 -34.59 6.48
CA VAL A 828 -4.66 -33.85 5.83
C VAL A 828 -3.61 -34.82 5.30
N ALA A 829 -3.32 -34.73 3.99
CA ALA A 829 -2.06 -35.17 3.40
C ALA A 829 -1.06 -34.00 3.37
N ILE A 830 0.23 -34.31 3.27
CA ILE A 830 1.31 -33.30 3.19
C ILE A 830 1.62 -33.01 1.71
N GLY A 831 1.57 -31.74 1.30
CA GLY A 831 1.99 -31.25 -0.02
C GLY A 831 3.41 -30.66 -0.05
N ASN A 832 3.88 -30.25 -1.23
CA ASN A 832 5.27 -29.79 -1.39
C ASN A 832 5.56 -28.46 -0.68
N HIS A 833 4.61 -27.54 -0.62
CA HIS A 833 4.76 -26.32 0.18
C HIS A 833 4.63 -26.65 1.68
N ASP A 834 3.71 -27.55 2.06
CA ASP A 834 3.59 -28.02 3.45
C ASP A 834 4.92 -28.60 4.00
N CYS A 835 5.64 -29.40 3.20
CA CYS A 835 6.90 -30.05 3.59
C CYS A 835 8.17 -29.23 3.33
N GLU A 836 8.04 -28.02 2.78
CA GLU A 836 9.11 -27.01 2.80
C GLU A 836 9.08 -26.19 4.10
N GLY A 837 7.91 -26.11 4.74
CA GLY A 837 7.73 -25.67 6.12
C GLY A 837 7.97 -26.78 7.15
N SER A 838 7.40 -26.63 8.34
CA SER A 838 7.57 -27.55 9.46
C SER A 838 6.43 -28.56 9.56
N ILE A 839 6.70 -29.82 9.19
CA ILE A 839 5.74 -30.92 9.37
C ILE A 839 5.42 -31.15 10.87
N ASP A 840 6.40 -30.92 11.76
CA ASP A 840 6.16 -30.95 13.21
C ASP A 840 5.19 -29.85 13.67
N ALA A 841 5.14 -28.70 13.00
CA ALA A 841 4.14 -27.66 13.27
C ALA A 841 2.73 -28.09 12.83
N MET A 842 2.58 -28.80 11.71
CA MET A 842 1.30 -29.37 11.27
C MET A 842 0.76 -30.38 12.29
N LEU A 843 1.61 -31.28 12.77
CA LEU A 843 1.26 -32.27 13.80
C LEU A 843 0.84 -31.59 15.12
N GLN A 844 1.54 -30.52 15.52
CA GLN A 844 1.18 -29.73 16.70
C GLN A 844 -0.12 -28.93 16.51
N TYR A 845 -0.44 -28.44 15.30
CA TYR A 845 -1.71 -27.78 15.01
C TYR A 845 -2.90 -28.77 15.03
N ALA A 846 -2.76 -29.92 14.37
CA ALA A 846 -3.72 -31.02 14.43
C ALA A 846 -3.92 -31.56 15.86
N GLY A 847 -2.89 -31.48 16.71
CA GLY A 847 -2.95 -31.78 18.14
C GLY A 847 -3.79 -30.82 18.99
N LYS A 848 -4.23 -29.67 18.45
CA LYS A 848 -5.16 -28.76 19.14
C LYS A 848 -6.53 -29.42 19.33
N LYS A 849 -7.28 -28.98 20.35
CA LYS A 849 -8.61 -29.53 20.68
C LYS A 849 -9.69 -29.10 19.68
N ASP A 850 -9.42 -27.97 19.05
CA ASP A 850 -10.30 -27.08 18.30
C ASP A 850 -9.84 -26.89 16.85
N SER A 851 -8.76 -27.56 16.43
CA SER A 851 -8.40 -27.70 15.01
C SER A 851 -9.31 -28.70 14.30
N LEU A 852 -9.62 -28.43 13.03
CA LEU A 852 -10.32 -29.35 12.14
C LEU A 852 -9.39 -30.40 11.51
N TRP A 853 -8.06 -30.21 11.57
CA TRP A 853 -7.09 -31.11 10.94
C TRP A 853 -6.91 -32.39 11.76
N TYR A 854 -7.23 -33.52 11.15
CA TYR A 854 -6.90 -34.84 11.66
C TYR A 854 -5.60 -35.33 11.02
N MET A 855 -4.48 -35.20 11.74
CA MET A 855 -3.14 -35.61 11.29
C MET A 855 -2.36 -36.16 12.50
N PRO A 856 -2.55 -37.44 12.88
CA PRO A 856 -1.93 -38.01 14.09
C PRO A 856 -0.44 -38.33 13.95
N GLN A 857 0.06 -38.43 12.72
CA GLN A 857 1.46 -38.70 12.31
C GLN A 857 1.58 -38.40 10.80
N ARG A 858 2.80 -38.34 10.25
CA ARG A 858 3.08 -37.90 8.86
C ARG A 858 2.29 -38.68 7.78
N TYR A 859 2.16 -40.00 7.96
CA TYR A 859 1.37 -40.91 7.13
C TYR A 859 0.54 -41.82 8.06
N TYR A 860 -0.74 -42.04 7.77
CA TYR A 860 -1.67 -42.73 8.69
C TYR A 860 -2.83 -43.38 7.96
N SER A 861 -3.53 -44.30 8.64
CA SER A 861 -4.72 -44.95 8.10
C SER A 861 -5.90 -44.89 9.06
N ILE A 862 -7.11 -44.78 8.53
CA ILE A 862 -8.34 -44.70 9.31
C ILE A 862 -9.47 -45.48 8.62
N ASP A 863 -10.18 -46.30 9.40
CA ASP A 863 -11.37 -47.03 8.96
C ASP A 863 -12.63 -46.26 9.40
N ARG A 864 -13.44 -45.80 8.43
CA ARG A 864 -14.68 -45.05 8.67
C ARG A 864 -15.91 -45.80 8.17
N PRO A 865 -17.00 -45.94 8.95
CA PRO A 865 -18.30 -46.36 8.44
C PRO A 865 -18.82 -45.42 7.34
N VAL A 866 -19.33 -45.96 6.23
CA VAL A 866 -19.87 -45.18 5.08
C VAL A 866 -21.19 -45.69 4.50
N ALA A 867 -21.57 -46.94 4.80
CA ALA A 867 -22.85 -47.55 4.45
C ALA A 867 -23.08 -48.78 5.36
N PRO A 868 -24.25 -49.48 5.36
CA PRO A 868 -24.52 -50.54 6.31
C PRO A 868 -23.50 -51.69 6.24
N LYS A 869 -22.85 -51.95 7.38
CA LYS A 869 -21.72 -52.89 7.53
C LYS A 869 -20.58 -52.68 6.52
N THR A 870 -20.41 -51.45 6.05
CA THR A 870 -19.47 -51.08 4.99
C THR A 870 -18.60 -49.93 5.46
N ILE A 871 -17.28 -50.08 5.35
CA ILE A 871 -16.31 -49.05 5.70
C ILE A 871 -15.57 -48.52 4.47
N LEU A 872 -15.02 -47.32 4.61
CA LEU A 872 -13.87 -46.84 3.85
C LEU A 872 -12.62 -46.97 4.73
N ARG A 873 -11.62 -47.70 4.25
CA ARG A 873 -10.23 -47.54 4.70
C ARG A 873 -9.59 -46.42 3.88
N LEU A 874 -9.29 -45.31 4.54
CA LEU A 874 -8.45 -44.25 3.99
C LEU A 874 -7.01 -44.51 4.43
N VAL A 875 -6.07 -44.45 3.49
CA VAL A 875 -4.62 -44.54 3.74
C VAL A 875 -3.97 -43.26 3.23
N VAL A 876 -3.49 -42.43 4.14
CA VAL A 876 -2.84 -41.15 3.85
C VAL A 876 -1.33 -41.33 3.89
N ILE A 877 -0.65 -40.90 2.83
CA ILE A 877 0.81 -41.06 2.66
C ILE A 877 1.50 -39.69 2.62
N ASP A 878 2.73 -39.66 3.13
CA ASP A 878 3.64 -38.53 3.04
C ASP A 878 4.36 -38.62 1.69
N ALA A 879 3.76 -38.00 0.68
CA ALA A 879 4.26 -38.02 -0.68
C ALA A 879 5.59 -37.26 -0.85
N CYS A 880 5.84 -36.22 -0.03
CA CYS A 880 7.12 -35.53 -0.02
C CYS A 880 8.25 -36.47 0.38
N ASP A 881 8.07 -37.23 1.47
CA ASP A 881 9.04 -38.25 1.87
C ASP A 881 9.22 -39.27 0.75
N LEU A 882 8.15 -39.84 0.18
CA LEU A 882 8.28 -40.90 -0.84
C LEU A 882 9.00 -40.50 -2.13
N VAL A 883 9.00 -39.21 -2.50
CA VAL A 883 9.59 -38.70 -3.76
C VAL A 883 10.93 -38.00 -3.54
N CYS A 884 11.02 -37.08 -2.58
CA CYS A 884 12.23 -36.28 -2.35
C CYS A 884 13.36 -37.09 -1.67
N GLY A 885 14.56 -36.49 -1.57
CA GLY A 885 15.74 -37.13 -1.00
C GLY A 885 16.29 -38.32 -1.82
N ARG A 886 15.80 -38.56 -3.04
CA ARG A 886 16.24 -39.66 -3.94
C ARG A 886 17.45 -39.19 -4.76
N GLU A 887 18.26 -40.14 -5.22
CA GLU A 887 19.35 -39.87 -6.19
C GLU A 887 19.07 -40.65 -7.49
N PRO A 888 19.10 -40.01 -8.67
CA PRO A 888 19.25 -38.56 -8.88
C PRO A 888 18.11 -37.75 -8.24
N ARG A 889 18.42 -36.57 -7.68
CA ARG A 889 17.39 -35.64 -7.14
C ARG A 889 16.34 -35.31 -8.20
N ASP A 890 15.06 -35.41 -7.83
CA ASP A 890 13.97 -34.79 -8.61
C ASP A 890 14.14 -33.27 -8.57
N ILE A 891 14.09 -32.64 -9.74
CA ILE A 891 14.26 -31.19 -9.93
C ILE A 891 13.19 -30.35 -9.21
N ARG A 892 12.07 -30.97 -8.80
CA ARG A 892 10.96 -30.35 -8.06
C ARG A 892 11.19 -30.28 -6.54
N CYS A 893 12.21 -30.96 -6.00
CA CYS A 893 12.45 -31.05 -4.55
C CYS A 893 13.53 -30.06 -4.06
N THR A 894 13.13 -29.05 -3.28
CA THR A 894 14.06 -28.07 -2.70
C THR A 894 14.90 -28.65 -1.55
N GLU A 895 15.99 -27.98 -1.15
CA GLU A 895 16.92 -28.52 -0.15
C GLU A 895 16.22 -28.86 1.18
N ARG A 896 15.35 -27.99 1.70
CA ARG A 896 14.55 -28.21 2.91
C ARG A 896 13.69 -29.48 2.84
N MET A 897 13.05 -29.74 1.69
CA MET A 897 12.23 -30.93 1.48
C MET A 897 13.09 -32.21 1.52
N ASN A 898 14.34 -32.12 1.02
CA ASN A 898 15.29 -33.22 1.08
C ASN A 898 15.83 -33.45 2.51
N GLU A 899 15.99 -32.41 3.33
CA GLU A 899 16.39 -32.53 4.75
C GLU A 899 15.34 -33.25 5.61
N GLN A 900 14.06 -33.19 5.22
CA GLN A 900 12.94 -33.82 5.93
C GLN A 900 12.60 -35.26 5.46
N SER A 901 13.48 -35.88 4.66
CA SER A 901 13.38 -37.28 4.20
C SER A 901 14.72 -38.03 4.35
N SER A 902 14.70 -39.36 4.38
CA SER A 902 15.88 -40.22 4.40
C SER A 902 15.62 -41.54 3.64
N VAL A 903 16.62 -42.41 3.49
CA VAL A 903 16.42 -43.74 2.86
C VAL A 903 15.59 -44.66 3.78
N GLU A 904 15.83 -44.56 5.08
CA GLU A 904 15.25 -45.38 6.14
C GLU A 904 13.77 -45.03 6.39
N THR A 905 13.45 -43.74 6.40
CA THR A 905 12.07 -43.21 6.57
C THR A 905 11.18 -43.65 5.41
N ARG A 906 11.58 -43.38 4.17
CA ARG A 906 10.88 -43.87 2.96
C ARG A 906 10.68 -45.37 2.94
N GLN A 907 11.72 -46.15 3.24
CA GLN A 907 11.60 -47.61 3.22
C GLN A 907 10.64 -48.11 4.31
N SER A 908 10.69 -47.50 5.51
CA SER A 908 9.72 -47.75 6.58
C SER A 908 8.28 -47.36 6.18
N GLN A 909 8.12 -46.26 5.44
CA GLN A 909 6.82 -45.83 4.92
C GLN A 909 6.29 -46.82 3.87
N TYR A 910 7.12 -47.26 2.91
CA TYR A 910 6.74 -48.28 1.92
C TYR A 910 6.33 -49.61 2.58
N GLU A 911 7.07 -50.08 3.59
CA GLU A 911 6.74 -51.27 4.37
C GLU A 911 5.42 -51.11 5.14
N TRP A 912 5.18 -49.94 5.74
CA TRP A 912 3.93 -49.61 6.41
C TRP A 912 2.73 -49.53 5.44
N ILE A 913 2.93 -49.00 4.21
CA ILE A 913 1.89 -49.00 3.16
C ILE A 913 1.52 -50.45 2.79
N GLU A 914 2.51 -51.31 2.54
CA GLU A 914 2.25 -52.72 2.21
C GLU A 914 1.58 -53.47 3.37
N GLN A 915 1.98 -53.23 4.62
CA GLN A 915 1.32 -53.78 5.81
C GLN A 915 -0.14 -53.31 5.94
N THR A 916 -0.40 -52.02 5.69
CA THR A 916 -1.72 -51.39 5.82
C THR A 916 -2.69 -51.85 4.72
N LEU A 917 -2.19 -51.98 3.49
CA LEU A 917 -2.97 -52.45 2.34
C LEU A 917 -3.20 -53.97 2.35
N SER A 918 -2.28 -54.76 2.93
CA SER A 918 -2.47 -56.20 3.11
C SER A 918 -3.36 -56.58 4.29
N ALA A 919 -3.60 -55.65 5.23
CA ALA A 919 -4.47 -55.89 6.37
C ALA A 919 -5.94 -56.10 5.93
N GLY A 920 -6.55 -57.19 6.40
CA GLY A 920 -7.95 -57.50 6.10
C GLY A 920 -8.95 -56.48 6.66
N LYS A 921 -10.21 -56.65 6.24
CA LYS A 921 -11.34 -55.92 6.82
C LYS A 921 -11.59 -56.33 8.29
N PRO A 922 -11.98 -55.41 9.20
CA PRO A 922 -12.27 -55.73 10.59
C PRO A 922 -13.43 -56.73 10.78
N PRO A 923 -13.50 -57.44 11.92
CA PRO A 923 -14.65 -58.27 12.28
C PRO A 923 -15.97 -57.50 12.25
N GLY A 924 -17.04 -58.13 11.76
CA GLY A 924 -18.37 -57.50 11.62
C GLY A 924 -18.57 -56.68 10.33
N VAL A 925 -17.49 -56.33 9.62
CA VAL A 925 -17.55 -55.59 8.35
C VAL A 925 -17.85 -56.54 7.19
N GLU A 926 -18.86 -56.22 6.37
CA GLU A 926 -19.20 -56.99 5.16
C GLU A 926 -18.41 -56.51 3.94
N ARG A 927 -18.22 -55.20 3.75
CA ARG A 927 -17.46 -54.59 2.64
C ARG A 927 -16.47 -53.52 3.12
N MET A 928 -15.34 -53.41 2.43
CA MET A 928 -14.28 -52.42 2.71
C MET A 928 -13.86 -51.76 1.41
N TRP A 929 -14.23 -50.50 1.23
CA TRP A 929 -13.60 -49.64 0.24
C TRP A 929 -12.17 -49.32 0.69
N THR A 930 -11.27 -49.06 -0.25
CA THR A 930 -9.89 -48.65 0.04
C THR A 930 -9.50 -47.52 -0.88
N ILE A 931 -9.21 -46.37 -0.29
CA ILE A 931 -8.70 -45.17 -0.98
C ILE A 931 -7.33 -44.86 -0.41
N VAL A 932 -6.38 -44.56 -1.28
CA VAL A 932 -5.07 -44.01 -0.91
C VAL A 932 -5.05 -42.52 -1.27
N MET A 933 -4.46 -41.69 -0.41
CA MET A 933 -4.40 -40.23 -0.58
C MET A 933 -3.00 -39.72 -0.28
N GLY A 934 -2.45 -38.91 -1.17
CA GLY A 934 -1.16 -38.24 -1.00
C GLY A 934 -1.07 -37.11 -2.02
N HIS A 935 -0.24 -36.10 -1.80
CA HIS A 935 -0.29 -34.90 -2.63
C HIS A 935 0.17 -35.11 -4.08
N TRP A 936 1.28 -35.82 -4.31
CA TRP A 936 1.87 -35.99 -5.63
C TRP A 936 1.12 -37.05 -6.47
N GLY A 937 0.83 -36.74 -7.73
CA GLY A 937 0.12 -37.65 -8.63
C GLY A 937 0.97 -38.82 -9.13
N VAL A 938 0.47 -40.06 -8.97
CA VAL A 938 1.06 -41.23 -9.64
C VAL A 938 1.00 -41.07 -11.16
N TYR A 939 -0.14 -40.62 -11.67
CA TYR A 939 -0.34 -40.27 -13.08
C TYR A 939 -1.06 -38.93 -13.17
N SER A 940 -0.64 -38.07 -14.09
CA SER A 940 -1.29 -36.78 -14.35
C SER A 940 -1.02 -36.28 -15.76
N PHE A 941 -1.96 -35.52 -16.31
CA PHE A 941 -1.86 -34.90 -17.63
C PHE A 941 -1.76 -33.38 -17.58
N ALA A 942 -1.53 -32.78 -16.42
CA ALA A 942 -1.30 -31.35 -16.23
C ALA A 942 0.21 -31.04 -16.08
N GLY A 943 0.56 -29.84 -15.62
CA GLY A 943 1.91 -29.25 -15.65
C GLY A 943 3.05 -30.12 -15.09
N ASN A 944 2.82 -30.77 -13.94
CA ASN A 944 3.82 -31.59 -13.22
C ASN A 944 3.90 -33.05 -13.73
N ALA A 945 2.85 -33.55 -14.38
CA ALA A 945 2.76 -34.84 -15.06
C ALA A 945 2.98 -36.08 -14.17
N ASP A 946 3.15 -37.24 -14.80
CA ASP A 946 3.43 -38.55 -14.18
C ASP A 946 4.65 -38.52 -13.23
N THR A 947 4.53 -39.10 -12.02
CA THR A 947 5.64 -39.16 -11.03
C THR A 947 6.32 -40.55 -11.03
N PRO A 948 7.55 -40.71 -11.59
CA PRO A 948 8.19 -42.01 -11.77
C PRO A 948 8.37 -42.82 -10.48
N GLU A 949 8.73 -42.16 -9.38
CA GLU A 949 8.95 -42.74 -8.04
C GLU A 949 7.74 -43.56 -7.58
N LEU A 950 6.55 -42.99 -7.77
CA LEU A 950 5.28 -43.59 -7.39
C LEU A 950 4.82 -44.61 -8.42
N ILE A 951 5.15 -44.46 -9.70
CA ILE A 951 4.89 -45.46 -10.73
C ILE A 951 5.73 -46.74 -10.49
N ASP A 952 7.01 -46.60 -10.12
CA ASP A 952 7.93 -47.69 -9.84
C ASP A 952 7.54 -48.50 -8.60
N ARG A 953 7.15 -47.82 -7.51
CA ARG A 953 7.01 -48.42 -6.17
C ARG A 953 5.59 -48.45 -5.64
N LEU A 954 4.77 -47.42 -5.87
CA LEU A 954 3.42 -47.33 -5.30
C LEU A 954 2.38 -48.02 -6.20
N ASP A 955 2.33 -47.76 -7.50
CA ASP A 955 1.33 -48.35 -8.42
C ASP A 955 1.28 -49.89 -8.39
N PRO A 956 2.42 -50.63 -8.31
CA PRO A 956 2.39 -52.09 -8.16
C PRO A 956 1.69 -52.54 -6.88
N MET A 957 1.80 -51.78 -5.77
CA MET A 957 1.09 -52.08 -4.52
C MET A 957 -0.39 -51.71 -4.62
N LEU A 958 -0.73 -50.56 -5.21
CA LEU A 958 -2.12 -50.17 -5.47
C LEU A 958 -2.83 -51.24 -6.30
N LYS A 959 -2.13 -51.84 -7.28
CA LYS A 959 -2.60 -53.00 -8.04
C LYS A 959 -2.73 -54.26 -7.17
N LYS A 960 -1.65 -54.67 -6.51
CA LYS A 960 -1.54 -55.91 -5.72
C LYS A 960 -2.63 -56.04 -4.65
N TYR A 961 -3.02 -54.91 -4.05
CA TYR A 961 -4.05 -54.85 -3.01
C TYR A 961 -5.40 -54.27 -3.49
N ASN A 962 -5.58 -54.15 -4.81
CA ASN A 962 -6.85 -53.79 -5.46
C ASN A 962 -7.47 -52.48 -4.92
N VAL A 963 -6.64 -51.43 -4.79
CA VAL A 963 -7.06 -50.10 -4.31
C VAL A 963 -8.06 -49.49 -5.30
N HIS A 964 -9.16 -48.95 -4.77
CA HIS A 964 -10.31 -48.55 -5.59
C HIS A 964 -10.14 -47.15 -6.21
N ALA A 965 -9.47 -46.25 -5.49
CA ALA A 965 -9.07 -44.94 -6.00
C ALA A 965 -7.81 -44.39 -5.32
N TYR A 966 -7.08 -43.54 -6.04
CA TYR A 966 -6.03 -42.67 -5.54
C TYR A 966 -6.49 -41.20 -5.63
N PHE A 967 -6.36 -40.40 -4.57
CA PHE A 967 -6.68 -38.97 -4.56
C PHE A 967 -5.42 -38.13 -4.31
N ASN A 968 -5.25 -37.04 -5.06
CA ASN A 968 -4.03 -36.21 -5.04
C ASN A 968 -4.28 -34.76 -5.42
N GLY A 969 -3.32 -33.90 -5.07
CA GLY A 969 -3.31 -32.47 -5.33
C GLY A 969 -2.37 -32.13 -6.49
N HIS A 970 -1.33 -31.34 -6.22
CA HIS A 970 -0.05 -31.13 -6.90
C HIS A 970 -0.06 -30.61 -8.34
N ASP A 971 -1.10 -30.91 -9.12
CA ASP A 971 -1.09 -30.66 -10.55
C ASP A 971 -2.34 -29.87 -10.93
N HIS A 972 -2.24 -28.55 -10.73
CA HIS A 972 -3.32 -27.64 -10.37
C HIS A 972 -4.54 -27.68 -11.31
N SER A 973 -5.45 -28.64 -11.08
CA SER A 973 -6.56 -28.98 -11.99
C SER A 973 -7.48 -30.02 -11.35
N MET A 974 -8.65 -30.25 -11.96
CA MET A 974 -9.48 -31.42 -11.66
C MET A 974 -9.38 -32.46 -12.77
N GLN A 975 -8.90 -33.67 -12.49
CA GLN A 975 -8.80 -34.75 -13.48
C GLN A 975 -9.37 -36.07 -12.95
N HIS A 976 -9.91 -36.89 -13.86
CA HIS A 976 -10.13 -38.32 -13.68
C HIS A 976 -9.27 -39.08 -14.68
N VAL A 977 -8.28 -39.79 -14.14
CA VAL A 977 -7.36 -40.66 -14.88
C VAL A 977 -7.68 -42.11 -14.55
N ARG A 978 -7.57 -43.00 -15.53
CA ARG A 978 -7.83 -44.43 -15.33
C ARG A 978 -6.75 -45.28 -15.98
N LYS A 979 -6.16 -46.19 -15.21
CA LYS A 979 -5.25 -47.21 -15.73
C LYS A 979 -6.00 -48.52 -15.82
N ILE A 980 -6.07 -49.09 -17.03
CA ILE A 980 -6.65 -50.41 -17.29
C ILE A 980 -5.51 -51.42 -17.41
N ASP A 981 -5.63 -52.55 -16.72
CA ASP A 981 -4.60 -53.57 -16.68
C ASP A 981 -4.86 -54.73 -17.64
N THR A 982 -3.82 -55.52 -17.90
CA THR A 982 -3.85 -56.73 -18.74
C THR A 982 -4.83 -57.82 -18.28
N ASP A 983 -5.31 -57.72 -17.04
CA ASP A 983 -6.29 -58.61 -16.39
C ASP A 983 -7.73 -58.03 -16.38
N GLY A 984 -7.95 -56.82 -16.93
CA GLY A 984 -9.26 -56.15 -16.91
C GLY A 984 -9.65 -55.53 -15.56
N SER A 985 -8.74 -55.50 -14.58
CA SER A 985 -8.84 -54.55 -13.47
C SER A 985 -8.62 -53.12 -13.97
N ALA A 986 -9.09 -52.14 -13.19
CA ALA A 986 -8.94 -50.73 -13.50
C ALA A 986 -8.75 -49.93 -12.21
N ARG A 987 -7.66 -49.17 -12.13
CA ARG A 987 -7.41 -48.20 -11.06
C ARG A 987 -7.84 -46.81 -11.52
N ASN A 988 -8.46 -46.06 -10.61
CA ASN A 988 -8.93 -44.70 -10.84
C ASN A 988 -8.05 -43.74 -10.02
N TYR A 989 -7.61 -42.65 -10.63
CA TYR A 989 -6.80 -41.62 -10.00
C TYR A 989 -7.53 -40.29 -10.20
N PHE A 990 -7.74 -39.58 -9.10
CA PHE A 990 -8.47 -38.33 -9.04
C PHE A 990 -7.49 -37.24 -8.60
N ILE A 991 -7.24 -36.29 -9.49
CA ILE A 991 -6.39 -35.12 -9.25
C ILE A 991 -7.37 -34.00 -8.91
N SER A 992 -7.23 -33.40 -7.73
CA SER A 992 -8.19 -32.43 -7.14
C SER A 992 -7.52 -31.14 -6.67
N GLY A 993 -6.38 -30.79 -7.25
CA GLY A 993 -5.60 -29.60 -6.92
C GLY A 993 -6.12 -28.29 -7.52
N ALA A 994 -7.42 -28.10 -7.59
CA ALA A 994 -8.04 -26.88 -8.12
C ALA A 994 -8.51 -25.92 -7.02
N GLY A 995 -8.03 -26.09 -5.79
CA GLY A 995 -8.59 -25.47 -4.58
C GLY A 995 -8.35 -23.97 -4.41
N GLY A 996 -7.34 -23.42 -5.07
CA GLY A 996 -7.03 -21.98 -5.06
C GLY A 996 -5.88 -21.58 -5.98
N TYR A 997 -4.82 -22.38 -6.06
CA TYR A 997 -3.62 -22.01 -6.83
C TYR A 997 -3.83 -22.01 -8.36
N GLN A 998 -2.91 -21.36 -9.08
CA GLN A 998 -2.95 -21.13 -10.53
C GLN A 998 -3.12 -22.43 -11.34
N ILE A 999 -4.22 -22.52 -12.09
CA ILE A 999 -4.58 -23.70 -12.88
C ILE A 999 -3.52 -24.02 -13.95
N HIS A 1000 -3.10 -25.28 -13.96
CA HIS A 1000 -2.16 -25.84 -14.92
C HIS A 1000 -2.79 -26.14 -16.28
N SER A 1001 -2.01 -25.96 -17.34
CA SER A 1001 -2.35 -26.43 -18.69
C SER A 1001 -2.05 -27.92 -18.87
N LEU A 1002 -2.76 -28.58 -19.79
CA LEU A 1002 -2.52 -29.99 -20.08
C LEU A 1002 -1.19 -30.23 -20.83
N GLN A 1003 -0.46 -31.25 -20.41
CA GLN A 1003 0.79 -31.78 -20.95
C GLN A 1003 0.54 -33.12 -21.71
N PRO A 1004 -0.20 -33.16 -22.83
CA PRO A 1004 -0.70 -34.41 -23.42
C PRO A 1004 0.38 -35.40 -23.92
N LYS A 1005 1.66 -35.00 -23.93
CA LYS A 1005 2.81 -35.76 -24.46
C LYS A 1005 3.59 -36.57 -23.40
N ALA A 1006 3.46 -36.27 -22.11
CA ALA A 1006 4.09 -37.05 -21.03
C ALA A 1006 3.14 -38.18 -20.62
N ARG A 1007 3.49 -39.45 -20.87
CA ARG A 1007 2.64 -40.61 -20.54
C ARG A 1007 3.42 -41.91 -20.31
N ALA A 1008 3.23 -42.52 -19.14
CA ALA A 1008 3.47 -43.93 -18.84
C ALA A 1008 2.24 -44.82 -19.16
N ASN A 1009 1.51 -44.48 -20.23
CA ASN A 1009 0.39 -45.21 -20.82
C ASN A 1009 -0.93 -45.41 -20.00
N PRO A 1010 -1.47 -44.41 -19.26
CA PRO A 1010 -2.86 -44.42 -18.75
C PRO A 1010 -3.87 -43.67 -19.65
N ASP A 1011 -5.18 -43.87 -19.42
CA ASP A 1011 -6.27 -43.11 -20.04
C ASP A 1011 -6.56 -41.82 -19.25
N LEU A 1012 -6.60 -40.66 -19.91
CA LEU A 1012 -7.28 -39.47 -19.39
C LEU A 1012 -8.78 -39.61 -19.69
N VAL A 1013 -9.63 -39.74 -18.67
CA VAL A 1013 -11.08 -39.90 -18.84
C VAL A 1013 -11.80 -38.55 -18.85
N HIS A 1014 -11.36 -37.61 -18.00
CA HIS A 1014 -11.84 -36.23 -17.98
C HIS A 1014 -10.80 -35.29 -17.37
N ALA A 1015 -10.75 -34.04 -17.83
CA ALA A 1015 -10.04 -32.94 -17.17
C ALA A 1015 -10.86 -31.66 -17.25
N ALA A 1016 -10.93 -30.94 -16.13
CA ALA A 1016 -11.51 -29.61 -16.01
C ALA A 1016 -10.42 -28.64 -15.55
N LEU A 1017 -10.13 -27.65 -16.40
CA LEU A 1017 -9.10 -26.62 -16.18
C LEU A 1017 -9.74 -25.36 -15.60
N THR A 1018 -10.29 -25.48 -14.40
CA THR A 1018 -10.92 -24.39 -13.65
C THR A 1018 -10.84 -24.69 -12.16
N HIS A 1019 -10.86 -23.65 -11.33
CA HIS A 1019 -10.93 -23.77 -9.88
C HIS A 1019 -12.20 -24.51 -9.45
N GLY A 1020 -12.09 -25.30 -8.38
CA GLY A 1020 -13.16 -26.18 -7.92
C GLY A 1020 -12.70 -27.27 -6.96
N PHE A 1021 -13.56 -28.25 -6.75
CA PHE A 1021 -13.39 -29.35 -5.79
C PHE A 1021 -14.13 -30.61 -6.25
N MET A 1022 -13.85 -31.75 -5.63
CA MET A 1022 -14.64 -32.96 -5.83
C MET A 1022 -15.64 -33.20 -4.72
N SER A 1023 -16.86 -33.58 -5.08
CA SER A 1023 -17.85 -34.17 -4.19
C SER A 1023 -17.88 -35.68 -4.39
N VAL A 1024 -17.90 -36.46 -3.30
CA VAL A 1024 -17.95 -37.92 -3.35
C VAL A 1024 -19.12 -38.45 -2.52
N HIS A 1025 -20.00 -39.21 -3.17
CA HIS A 1025 -21.15 -39.87 -2.53
C HIS A 1025 -20.93 -41.38 -2.47
N MET A 1026 -20.72 -41.93 -1.28
CA MET A 1026 -20.46 -43.35 -1.04
C MET A 1026 -21.72 -44.12 -0.64
N THR A 1027 -21.90 -45.29 -1.25
CA THR A 1027 -22.91 -46.28 -0.85
C THR A 1027 -22.26 -47.65 -0.61
N ARG A 1028 -23.08 -48.64 -0.28
CA ARG A 1028 -22.66 -50.04 -0.17
C ARG A 1028 -22.19 -50.67 -1.51
N THR A 1029 -22.52 -50.09 -2.67
CA THR A 1029 -22.30 -50.74 -4.00
C THR A 1029 -21.48 -49.91 -4.98
N TYR A 1030 -21.48 -48.59 -4.84
CA TYR A 1030 -20.67 -47.66 -5.63
C TYR A 1030 -20.25 -46.47 -4.76
N PHE A 1031 -19.16 -45.79 -5.13
CA PHE A 1031 -19.00 -44.38 -4.81
C PHE A 1031 -19.00 -43.55 -6.09
N ARG A 1032 -19.76 -42.46 -6.07
CA ARG A 1032 -19.84 -41.49 -7.15
C ARG A 1032 -18.88 -40.36 -6.86
N VAL A 1033 -18.02 -40.02 -7.82
CA VAL A 1033 -17.17 -38.82 -7.77
C VAL A 1033 -17.73 -37.81 -8.76
N GLN A 1034 -17.90 -36.56 -8.33
CA GLN A 1034 -18.37 -35.44 -9.11
C GLN A 1034 -17.36 -34.30 -9.04
N LEU A 1035 -17.04 -33.69 -10.17
CA LEU A 1035 -16.16 -32.51 -10.23
C LEU A 1035 -17.06 -31.29 -10.27
N VAL A 1036 -16.84 -30.37 -9.33
CA VAL A 1036 -17.68 -29.19 -9.09
C VAL A 1036 -16.81 -27.94 -9.19
N ASP A 1037 -17.25 -26.94 -9.94
CA ASP A 1037 -16.46 -25.73 -10.17
C ASP A 1037 -16.68 -24.63 -9.11
N ALA A 1038 -15.93 -23.54 -9.24
CA ALA A 1038 -16.05 -22.33 -8.43
C ALA A 1038 -17.36 -21.52 -8.66
N THR A 1039 -18.36 -22.08 -9.35
CA THR A 1039 -19.75 -21.58 -9.43
C THR A 1039 -20.77 -22.57 -8.84
N SER A 1040 -20.30 -23.69 -8.27
CA SER A 1040 -21.08 -24.83 -7.80
C SER A 1040 -21.74 -25.67 -8.91
N GLU A 1041 -21.34 -25.52 -10.18
CA GLU A 1041 -21.83 -26.38 -11.27
C GLU A 1041 -21.06 -27.70 -11.37
N ILE A 1042 -21.78 -28.80 -11.67
CA ILE A 1042 -21.21 -30.15 -11.79
C ILE A 1042 -20.72 -30.37 -13.23
N LEU A 1043 -19.41 -30.35 -13.43
CA LEU A 1043 -18.77 -30.48 -14.75
C LEU A 1043 -18.68 -31.94 -15.22
N TYR A 1044 -18.51 -32.88 -14.28
CA TYR A 1044 -18.31 -34.30 -14.57
C TYR A 1044 -18.83 -35.18 -13.42
N THR A 1045 -19.16 -36.44 -13.73
CA THR A 1045 -19.64 -37.42 -12.76
C THR A 1045 -19.25 -38.83 -13.21
N THR A 1046 -18.75 -39.66 -12.29
CA THR A 1046 -18.35 -41.06 -12.54
C THR A 1046 -18.67 -41.95 -11.33
N ASP A 1047 -19.09 -43.20 -11.59
CA ASP A 1047 -19.43 -44.19 -10.56
C ASP A 1047 -18.37 -45.30 -10.50
N VAL A 1048 -17.56 -45.33 -9.43
CA VAL A 1048 -16.68 -46.47 -9.14
C VAL A 1048 -17.48 -47.53 -8.40
N ARG A 1049 -17.65 -48.71 -9.03
CA ARG A 1049 -18.43 -49.83 -8.48
C ARG A 1049 -17.57 -50.81 -7.70
N TYR A 1050 -18.13 -51.35 -6.62
CA TYR A 1050 -17.53 -52.43 -5.84
C TYR A 1050 -17.56 -53.70 -6.70
N LYS A 1051 -16.39 -54.27 -7.02
CA LYS A 1051 -16.25 -55.52 -7.78
C LYS A 1051 -16.33 -56.75 -6.87
#